data_AF-A0A7X6JZJ4-F1
#
_entry.id   AF-A0A7X6JZJ4-F1
#
_cell.length_a   1.000
_cell.length_b   1.000
_cell.length_c   1.000
_cell.angle_alpha   90.00
_cell.angle_beta   90.00
_cell.angle_gamma   90.00
#
_symmetry.space_group_name_H-M   'P 1'
#
loop_
_entity.id
_entity.type
_entity.pdbx_description
1 polymer ?
#
loop_
_entity_poly.entity_id
_entity_poly.type
_entity_poly.pdbx_seq_one_letter_code
_entity_poly.pdbx_strand_id
1 'polypeptide(L)'
;MSGEHAVGPQPIRVSAVKYRRPVGKKLELSENGGHVEKTPLLDMRNTAGELQNLSFGTAEDAFMHRLQAGPETMFLSGTFDPALENALVVPKGRVTSDDQSVDRITVAATKEYLAFRSGPGLISIDVDTKSVDEVKAIFPEGGAQVFSTAQEALDGLYEVLPEARGCPVQVMPSSGSMIVKEPGGELIKGPGGWRILLATADATQTPRILETIHARCWSRGRHIFAFVSRGGQFLARSLADQALKRPTQPDYPTASLGHGLKKVPDAHLVMDVDGALLDPSTVVLSIDERRAADENLARARDALEPERKRAEAAHTEAVKKDMVARGVPSQRAQKAAKMRVEGGVILAPDTVVFADGDAVTVGTLLSPAGSEYDGKQCLDPLEPDYDGARAVGIFYWNDGEDPGIFSFARGSRFFRLRYDVDGAMDAIRSTGSDQSAVVRVLALSELSQLDTRTVEREAARVLGLGNSRRELRAEVAQLRVRLRASDGDAEQGKHEFGGGFGLQDLGDPLGAESFPHTRARASGPPEVLDHPANLAHLTDRYGIQLRYNMITKSMEWDHPDIPSAGDNAENRLFSELLGLASLNAMPKTNLDTHLLGLGDARSYNPVTDYFCGLRWDGLSRFDRLAAQLGASDPIVAAIALRVFLLQACAAADHAERARAINSLWEAHFEYVIVLLGEQGEGKTKGFKKLLPQPLRGYYREGQVLNLNDKDSMKQVLSNWIVELGELDATFGKSAVSQKKAFLSRSTDEIRAPYARKASVFGRRTVFVGTVNEESFLADETGNRRYIPLTVGRLDVGWSEQELEQLWAEAWHRYSQGEAWWPYADEELVLKRNADKYRVRTEIEELVTRHYAWGEVPRDRGARKTALQIYEEVTPHNARRPVEKDLKTVGSTLKRLWSETGLVVMRDGQLMLRSKNGALVSVNAQSGKNRGWLLPPKAAEAQVFDVGLGGRRSERRGPH
;
A
#
# COMPACT_ATOMS: atom_id res chain seq x y z
N MET A 1 34.24 -29.48 -9.84
CA MET A 1 33.24 -30.09 -8.93
C MET A 1 32.17 -29.04 -8.70
N SER A 2 31.07 -29.19 -9.43
CA SER A 2 29.84 -28.40 -9.32
C SER A 2 29.13 -28.77 -8.01
N GLY A 3 29.10 -27.84 -7.06
CA GLY A 3 28.20 -27.93 -5.91
C GLY A 3 26.91 -27.21 -6.27
N GLU A 4 25.96 -27.94 -6.88
CA GLU A 4 24.55 -27.58 -6.77
C GLU A 4 24.21 -27.61 -5.28
N HIS A 5 24.08 -26.44 -4.65
CA HIS A 5 23.31 -26.37 -3.42
C HIS A 5 21.85 -26.57 -3.80
N ALA A 6 21.42 -27.83 -3.86
CA ALA A 6 20.01 -28.17 -3.78
C ALA A 6 19.45 -27.48 -2.53
N VAL A 7 18.65 -26.43 -2.73
CA VAL A 7 17.84 -25.87 -1.65
C VAL A 7 16.92 -27.01 -1.22
N GLY A 8 17.23 -27.63 -0.09
CA GLY A 8 16.39 -28.68 0.49
C GLY A 8 14.97 -28.13 0.70
N PRO A 9 13.96 -29.01 0.81
CA PRO A 9 12.58 -28.60 1.05
C PRO A 9 12.53 -27.67 2.26
N GLN A 10 11.94 -26.48 2.09
CA GLN A 10 11.75 -25.55 3.21
C GLN A 10 10.83 -26.21 4.26
N PRO A 11 11.13 -26.08 5.56
CA PRO A 11 10.35 -26.75 6.59
C PRO A 11 8.95 -26.11 6.74
N ILE A 12 7.97 -26.93 7.09
CA ILE A 12 6.62 -26.50 7.43
C ILE A 12 6.64 -25.79 8.77
N ARG A 13 6.20 -24.54 8.79
CA ARG A 13 6.22 -23.71 10.00
C ARG A 13 4.87 -23.69 10.71
N VAL A 14 4.92 -23.84 12.03
CA VAL A 14 3.76 -23.80 12.91
C VAL A 14 4.13 -23.06 14.19
N SER A 15 3.26 -22.16 14.66
CA SER A 15 3.44 -21.52 15.95
C SER A 15 2.35 -21.93 16.94
N ALA A 16 2.77 -22.22 18.16
CA ALA A 16 1.89 -22.47 19.29
C ALA A 16 2.38 -21.76 20.54
N VAL A 17 1.53 -21.69 21.54
CA VAL A 17 1.82 -21.15 22.86
C VAL A 17 1.45 -22.20 23.89
N LYS A 18 2.42 -22.61 24.71
CA LYS A 18 2.22 -23.57 25.79
C LYS A 18 2.03 -22.84 27.11
N TYR A 19 0.91 -23.11 27.77
CA TYR A 19 0.58 -22.52 29.07
C TYR A 19 0.83 -23.49 30.21
N ARG A 20 0.88 -22.98 31.45
CA ARG A 20 1.05 -23.81 32.66
C ARG A 20 -0.21 -24.59 33.05
N ARG A 21 -1.37 -24.22 32.51
CA ARG A 21 -2.67 -24.87 32.76
C ARG A 21 -3.47 -24.94 31.47
N PRO A 22 -4.50 -25.79 31.39
CA PRO A 22 -5.39 -25.87 30.24
C PRO A 22 -5.96 -24.52 29.81
N VAL A 23 -6.08 -24.33 28.50
CA VAL A 23 -6.63 -23.15 27.83
C VAL A 23 -7.80 -23.53 26.92
N GLY A 24 -8.61 -22.54 26.53
CA GLY A 24 -9.78 -22.77 25.67
C GLY A 24 -11.04 -23.08 26.47
N LYS A 25 -11.36 -24.37 26.66
CA LYS A 25 -12.60 -24.78 27.33
C LYS A 25 -12.41 -26.03 28.19
N LYS A 26 -13.16 -26.11 29.29
CA LYS A 26 -13.36 -27.30 30.11
C LYS A 26 -14.74 -27.90 29.82
N LEU A 27 -14.81 -29.21 29.72
CA LEU A 27 -16.03 -29.97 29.51
C LEU A 27 -16.25 -30.87 30.72
N GLU A 28 -17.41 -30.77 31.37
CA GLU A 28 -17.75 -31.56 32.55
C GLU A 28 -19.11 -32.23 32.36
N LEU A 29 -19.31 -33.36 33.02
CA LEU A 29 -20.60 -34.02 33.02
C LEU A 29 -21.56 -33.24 33.92
N SER A 30 -22.78 -32.97 33.46
CA SER A 30 -23.81 -32.33 34.27
C SER A 30 -24.12 -33.16 35.52
N GLU A 31 -24.65 -32.54 36.58
CA GLU A 31 -24.94 -33.24 37.85
C GLU A 31 -25.85 -34.47 37.69
N ASN A 32 -26.76 -34.44 36.71
CA ASN A 32 -27.67 -35.55 36.39
C ASN A 32 -27.09 -36.57 35.39
N GLY A 33 -25.85 -36.40 34.93
CA GLY A 33 -25.18 -37.31 33.99
C GLY A 33 -25.68 -37.25 32.55
N GLY A 34 -26.62 -36.35 32.23
CA GLY A 34 -27.36 -36.35 30.97
C GLY A 34 -26.70 -35.59 29.83
N HIS A 35 -25.85 -34.60 30.10
CA HIS A 35 -25.19 -33.79 29.07
C HIS A 35 -23.83 -33.25 29.53
N VAL A 36 -23.12 -32.56 28.63
CA VAL A 36 -21.82 -31.94 28.93
C VAL A 36 -21.99 -30.44 29.14
N GLU A 37 -21.57 -29.95 30.30
CA GLU A 37 -21.44 -28.54 30.62
C GLU A 37 -20.10 -28.02 30.09
N LYS A 38 -20.11 -26.83 29.49
CA LYS A 38 -18.93 -26.20 28.88
C LYS A 38 -18.58 -24.94 29.64
N THR A 39 -17.40 -24.91 30.23
CA THR A 39 -16.85 -23.75 30.94
C THR A 39 -15.68 -23.16 30.15
N PRO A 40 -15.76 -21.90 29.70
CA PRO A 40 -14.64 -21.21 29.07
C PRO A 40 -13.46 -21.04 30.04
N LEU A 41 -12.23 -21.27 29.59
CA LEU A 41 -11.00 -21.06 30.39
C LEU A 41 -10.33 -19.75 29.97
N LEU A 42 -11.03 -18.63 30.18
CA LEU A 42 -10.68 -17.32 29.61
C LEU A 42 -9.51 -16.63 30.32
N ASP A 43 -9.37 -16.80 31.64
CA ASP A 43 -8.40 -16.08 32.47
C ASP A 43 -6.94 -16.37 32.09
N MET A 44 -6.69 -17.56 31.55
CA MET A 44 -5.33 -18.04 31.27
C MET A 44 -4.67 -17.34 30.08
N ARG A 45 -5.43 -16.74 29.15
CA ARG A 45 -4.85 -15.93 28.06
C ARG A 45 -4.22 -14.63 28.54
N ASN A 46 -4.58 -14.19 29.76
CA ASN A 46 -3.99 -13.03 30.41
C ASN A 46 -2.71 -13.38 31.20
N THR A 47 -2.26 -14.63 31.13
CA THR A 47 -1.02 -15.12 31.73
C THR A 47 0.07 -15.32 30.68
N ALA A 48 1.33 -15.34 31.11
CA ALA A 48 2.45 -15.61 30.22
C ALA A 48 2.44 -17.08 29.77
N GLY A 49 2.56 -17.31 28.46
CA GLY A 49 2.77 -18.63 27.86
C GLY A 49 4.13 -18.72 27.18
N GLU A 50 4.65 -19.94 27.01
CA GLU A 50 5.90 -20.20 26.31
C GLU A 50 5.66 -20.31 24.81
N LEU A 51 6.39 -19.52 24.01
CA LEU A 51 6.32 -19.61 22.55
C LEU A 51 6.94 -20.93 22.09
N GLN A 52 6.17 -21.70 21.31
CA GLN A 52 6.64 -22.86 20.56
C GLN A 52 6.63 -22.48 19.08
N ASN A 53 7.78 -22.04 18.57
CA ASN A 53 7.96 -21.67 17.17
C ASN A 53 8.60 -22.85 16.43
N LEU A 54 7.78 -23.68 15.80
CA LEU A 54 8.14 -25.02 15.36
C LEU A 54 8.37 -25.06 13.84
N SER A 55 9.33 -25.87 13.42
CA SER A 55 9.64 -26.15 12.02
C SER A 55 9.76 -27.66 11.82
N PHE A 56 9.01 -28.19 10.87
CA PHE A 56 8.93 -29.63 10.59
C PHE A 56 9.45 -29.94 9.20
N GLY A 57 10.19 -31.03 9.05
CA GLY A 57 10.68 -31.48 7.74
C GLY A 57 9.57 -32.05 6.85
N THR A 58 8.53 -32.62 7.46
CA THR A 58 7.40 -33.24 6.77
C THR A 58 6.06 -32.76 7.33
N ALA A 59 4.98 -32.90 6.54
CA ALA A 59 3.63 -32.60 6.99
C ALA A 59 3.17 -33.59 8.07
N GLU A 60 3.57 -34.85 7.95
CA GLU A 60 3.27 -35.89 8.93
C GLU A 60 3.77 -35.52 10.33
N ASP A 61 5.02 -35.07 10.45
CA ASP A 61 5.58 -34.67 11.75
C ASP A 61 4.79 -33.52 12.38
N ALA A 62 4.38 -32.54 11.57
CA ALA A 62 3.57 -31.42 12.04
C ALA A 62 2.17 -31.87 12.50
N PHE A 63 1.54 -32.78 11.75
CA PHE A 63 0.25 -33.38 12.07
C PHE A 63 0.29 -34.24 13.33
N MET A 64 1.36 -35.03 13.52
CA MET A 64 1.54 -35.85 14.71
C MET A 64 1.82 -35.00 15.95
N HIS A 65 2.62 -33.94 15.81
CA HIS A 65 2.84 -32.97 16.89
C HIS A 65 1.51 -32.32 17.34
N ARG A 66 0.65 -31.96 16.37
CA ARG A 66 -0.67 -31.40 16.65
C ARG A 66 -1.58 -32.39 17.40
N LEU A 67 -1.60 -33.66 17.02
CA LEU A 67 -2.42 -34.69 17.68
C LEU A 67 -1.99 -34.96 19.12
N GLN A 68 -0.69 -34.88 19.39
CA GLN A 68 -0.11 -35.13 20.71
C GLN A 68 -0.21 -33.93 21.65
N ALA A 69 -0.59 -32.76 21.16
CA ALA A 69 -0.66 -31.55 21.96
C ALA A 69 -1.81 -31.59 22.99
N GLY A 70 -1.48 -31.33 24.24
CA GLY A 70 -2.43 -31.30 25.36
C GLY A 70 -3.31 -30.04 25.40
N PRO A 71 -4.29 -30.00 26.32
CA PRO A 71 -5.22 -28.88 26.47
C PRO A 71 -4.55 -27.57 26.95
N GLU A 72 -3.29 -27.62 27.37
CA GLU A 72 -2.47 -26.45 27.71
C GLU A 72 -1.82 -25.74 26.51
N THR A 73 -1.90 -26.34 25.32
CA THR A 73 -1.30 -25.78 24.10
C THR A 73 -2.35 -25.09 23.23
N MET A 74 -2.06 -23.86 22.82
CA MET A 74 -2.87 -23.09 21.86
C MET A 74 -2.07 -22.85 20.60
N PHE A 75 -2.57 -23.31 19.46
CA PHE A 75 -1.97 -22.99 18.17
C PHE A 75 -2.56 -21.69 17.62
N LEU A 76 -1.88 -21.11 16.65
CA LEU A 76 -2.30 -19.90 15.96
C LEU A 76 -2.40 -20.18 14.47
N SER A 77 -3.30 -19.48 13.80
CA SER A 77 -3.49 -19.65 12.35
C SER A 77 -2.30 -19.12 11.55
N GLY A 78 -1.65 -18.06 12.04
CA GLY A 78 -0.39 -17.56 11.52
C GLY A 78 0.80 -17.93 12.40
N THR A 79 1.98 -17.48 12.00
CA THR A 79 3.25 -17.79 12.67
C THR A 79 3.97 -16.54 13.18
N PHE A 80 4.66 -16.68 14.29
CA PHE A 80 5.59 -15.67 14.81
C PHE A 80 6.80 -15.51 13.88
N ASP A 81 7.62 -14.50 14.12
CA ASP A 81 8.88 -14.38 13.39
C ASP A 81 9.76 -15.61 13.66
N PRO A 82 10.27 -16.29 12.61
CA PRO A 82 11.15 -17.45 12.77
C PRO A 82 12.39 -17.18 13.62
N ALA A 83 12.86 -15.94 13.68
CA ALA A 83 14.01 -15.55 14.51
C ALA A 83 13.69 -15.51 16.02
N LEU A 84 12.41 -15.60 16.41
CA LEU A 84 12.02 -15.63 17.82
C LEU A 84 12.21 -17.05 18.38
N GLU A 85 13.36 -17.24 19.02
CA GLU A 85 13.67 -18.42 19.83
C GLU A 85 13.46 -18.10 21.33
N ASN A 86 12.87 -19.03 22.09
CA ASN A 86 12.72 -18.93 23.55
C ASN A 86 11.98 -17.68 24.07
N ALA A 87 10.96 -17.20 23.35
CA ALA A 87 10.16 -16.05 23.76
C ALA A 87 8.98 -16.42 24.69
N LEU A 88 8.51 -15.44 25.48
CA LEU A 88 7.28 -15.52 26.26
C LEU A 88 6.17 -14.71 25.57
N VAL A 89 5.00 -15.30 25.43
CA VAL A 89 3.81 -14.64 24.91
C VAL A 89 3.01 -14.06 26.07
N VAL A 90 2.87 -12.74 26.12
CA VAL A 90 2.19 -11.98 27.19
C VAL A 90 1.07 -11.10 26.63
N PRO A 91 0.13 -10.63 27.46
CA PRO A 91 -0.85 -9.63 27.05
C PRO A 91 -0.18 -8.34 26.57
N LYS A 92 -0.77 -7.66 25.57
CA LYS A 92 -0.19 -6.46 24.94
C LYS A 92 0.27 -5.39 25.95
N GLY A 93 -0.53 -5.12 26.97
CA GLY A 93 -0.20 -4.12 28.01
C GLY A 93 0.96 -4.50 28.95
N ARG A 94 1.51 -5.71 28.81
CA ARG A 94 2.68 -6.20 29.55
C ARG A 94 3.92 -6.40 28.67
N VAL A 95 3.86 -6.02 27.40
CA VAL A 95 5.04 -5.96 26.53
C VAL A 95 5.81 -4.69 26.93
N THR A 96 6.81 -4.82 27.78
CA THR A 96 7.65 -3.69 28.20
C THR A 96 8.78 -3.49 27.17
N SER A 97 9.00 -2.25 26.74
CA SER A 97 10.04 -1.89 25.77
C SER A 97 11.45 -1.82 26.36
N ASP A 98 11.60 -1.85 27.68
CA ASP A 98 12.87 -1.61 28.37
C ASP A 98 12.97 -2.37 29.70
N ASP A 99 13.08 -3.70 29.65
CA ASP A 99 13.63 -4.42 30.80
C ASP A 99 14.83 -5.25 30.37
N GLN A 100 16.00 -4.60 30.39
CA GLN A 100 17.31 -5.24 30.16
C GLN A 100 17.67 -6.26 31.26
N SER A 101 16.74 -6.59 32.16
CA SER A 101 16.92 -7.54 33.27
C SER A 101 16.24 -8.91 33.08
N VAL A 102 15.55 -9.15 31.97
CA VAL A 102 14.88 -10.44 31.70
C VAL A 102 15.59 -11.21 30.58
N ASP A 103 16.15 -12.38 30.90
CA ASP A 103 16.85 -13.31 29.98
C ASP A 103 16.02 -13.82 28.77
N ARG A 104 14.75 -13.41 28.62
CA ARG A 104 13.84 -13.91 27.58
C ARG A 104 13.03 -12.78 26.92
N ILE A 105 12.98 -12.81 25.59
CA ILE A 105 12.18 -11.88 24.77
C ILE A 105 10.69 -12.05 25.10
N THR A 106 9.96 -10.94 25.29
CA THR A 106 8.50 -10.97 25.46
C THR A 106 7.81 -10.42 24.21
N VAL A 107 6.76 -11.11 23.76
CA VAL A 107 5.95 -10.74 22.59
C VAL A 107 4.47 -10.87 22.91
N ALA A 108 3.59 -10.27 22.09
CA ALA A 108 2.15 -10.47 22.21
C ALA A 108 1.59 -11.25 21.02
N ALA A 109 0.53 -12.03 21.23
CA ALA A 109 -0.21 -12.71 20.17
C ALA A 109 -1.13 -11.72 19.41
N THR A 110 -0.54 -10.65 18.87
CA THR A 110 -1.21 -9.59 18.11
C THR A 110 -0.74 -9.60 16.66
N LYS A 111 -1.42 -8.85 15.79
CA LYS A 111 -1.07 -8.71 14.36
C LYS A 111 0.32 -8.10 14.14
N GLU A 112 0.90 -7.46 15.15
CA GLU A 112 2.25 -6.91 15.11
C GLU A 112 3.32 -8.00 15.04
N TYR A 113 3.09 -9.13 15.72
CA TYR A 113 4.05 -10.23 15.79
C TYR A 113 3.66 -11.45 14.93
N LEU A 114 2.36 -11.60 14.64
CA LEU A 114 1.80 -12.73 13.91
C LEU A 114 1.38 -12.35 12.49
N ALA A 115 1.83 -13.16 11.52
CA ALA A 115 1.47 -13.04 10.12
C ALA A 115 1.36 -14.42 9.46
N PHE A 116 0.67 -14.47 8.32
CA PHE A 116 0.88 -15.56 7.36
C PHE A 116 2.18 -15.28 6.62
N ARG A 117 3.18 -16.13 6.79
CA ARG A 117 4.55 -15.90 6.28
C ARG A 117 4.81 -16.76 5.05
N SER A 118 5.72 -16.29 4.20
CA SER A 118 6.09 -17.00 2.97
C SER A 118 6.74 -18.34 3.28
N GLY A 119 6.44 -19.32 2.44
CA GLY A 119 6.94 -20.69 2.52
C GLY A 119 5.93 -21.68 3.11
N PRO A 120 6.35 -22.96 3.26
CA PRO A 120 5.46 -24.04 3.67
C PRO A 120 4.80 -23.83 5.04
N GLY A 121 3.52 -24.14 5.13
CA GLY A 121 2.74 -24.01 6.36
C GLY A 121 1.45 -24.83 6.35
N LEU A 122 0.62 -24.65 7.37
CA LEU A 122 -0.66 -25.35 7.51
C LEU A 122 -1.83 -24.36 7.43
N ILE A 123 -2.77 -24.63 6.52
CA ILE A 123 -4.06 -23.95 6.46
C ILE A 123 -5.00 -24.66 7.42
N SER A 124 -5.40 -23.96 8.49
CA SER A 124 -6.43 -24.44 9.41
C SER A 124 -7.82 -24.06 8.89
N ILE A 125 -8.72 -25.05 8.81
CA ILE A 125 -10.12 -24.90 8.40
C ILE A 125 -10.98 -25.45 9.54
N ASP A 126 -11.79 -24.57 10.14
CA ASP A 126 -12.77 -24.93 11.15
C ASP A 126 -14.12 -25.15 10.47
N VAL A 127 -14.57 -26.40 10.50
CA VAL A 127 -15.88 -26.81 10.02
C VAL A 127 -16.82 -26.80 11.20
N ASP A 128 -17.66 -25.76 11.26
CA ASP A 128 -18.68 -25.61 12.30
C ASP A 128 -20.07 -25.70 11.65
N THR A 129 -21.04 -26.20 12.42
CA THR A 129 -22.44 -26.25 12.00
C THR A 129 -23.31 -25.68 13.10
N LYS A 130 -24.45 -25.12 12.72
CA LYS A 130 -25.49 -24.74 13.67
C LYS A 130 -26.74 -25.54 13.41
N SER A 131 -27.34 -26.03 14.49
CA SER A 131 -28.64 -26.65 14.46
C SER A 131 -29.77 -25.61 14.38
N VAL A 132 -30.92 -26.04 13.85
CA VAL A 132 -32.16 -25.25 13.84
C VAL A 132 -32.65 -24.90 15.25
N ASP A 133 -32.25 -25.65 16.27
CA ASP A 133 -32.64 -25.39 17.66
C ASP A 133 -31.82 -24.26 18.32
N GLU A 134 -30.65 -23.93 17.75
CA GLU A 134 -29.75 -22.91 18.28
C GLU A 134 -30.05 -21.49 17.78
N VAL A 135 -30.80 -21.36 16.70
CA VAL A 135 -31.10 -20.07 16.04
C VAL A 135 -32.55 -20.02 15.59
N LYS A 136 -33.19 -18.85 15.70
CA LYS A 136 -34.62 -18.69 15.38
C LYS A 136 -34.97 -18.98 13.92
N ALA A 137 -34.06 -18.63 13.01
CA ALA A 137 -34.18 -18.90 11.58
C ALA A 137 -32.80 -19.19 11.01
N ILE A 138 -32.74 -20.18 10.10
CA ILE A 138 -31.52 -20.59 9.40
C ILE A 138 -31.84 -20.79 7.91
N PHE A 139 -30.89 -20.48 7.06
CA PHE A 139 -30.93 -20.72 5.62
C PHE A 139 -29.77 -21.66 5.26
N PRO A 140 -29.96 -22.69 4.41
CA PRO A 140 -31.26 -23.18 3.92
C PRO A 140 -32.13 -23.72 5.07
N GLU A 141 -33.43 -23.90 4.81
CA GLU A 141 -34.37 -24.51 5.78
C GLU A 141 -33.92 -25.96 6.07
N GLY A 142 -33.24 -26.15 7.20
CA GLY A 142 -32.57 -27.41 7.58
C GLY A 142 -31.13 -27.24 8.06
N GLY A 143 -30.50 -26.09 7.79
CA GLY A 143 -29.12 -25.81 8.19
C GLY A 143 -28.08 -26.46 7.28
N ALA A 144 -26.81 -26.39 7.70
CA ALA A 144 -25.72 -27.02 6.96
C ALA A 144 -25.69 -28.54 7.19
N GLN A 145 -25.14 -29.26 6.22
CA GLN A 145 -24.85 -30.69 6.37
C GLN A 145 -23.91 -30.91 7.56
N VAL A 146 -24.29 -31.83 8.45
CA VAL A 146 -23.45 -32.30 9.55
C VAL A 146 -22.67 -33.52 9.07
N PHE A 147 -21.34 -33.44 9.09
CA PHE A 147 -20.47 -34.58 8.75
C PHE A 147 -20.34 -35.51 9.95
N SER A 148 -20.62 -36.79 9.77
CA SER A 148 -20.60 -37.82 10.81
C SER A 148 -19.20 -38.40 11.03
N THR A 149 -18.34 -38.33 10.02
CA THR A 149 -16.98 -38.91 10.05
C THR A 149 -15.93 -37.94 9.53
N ALA A 150 -14.66 -38.20 9.85
CA ALA A 150 -13.53 -37.42 9.34
C ALA A 150 -13.43 -37.52 7.80
N GLN A 151 -13.78 -38.68 7.23
CA GLN A 151 -13.81 -38.89 5.79
C GLN A 151 -14.86 -38.01 5.11
N GLU A 152 -16.07 -37.94 5.65
CA GLU A 152 -17.13 -37.08 5.09
C GLU A 152 -16.74 -35.59 5.10
N ALA A 153 -16.07 -35.14 6.16
CA ALA A 153 -15.56 -33.77 6.22
C ALA A 153 -14.45 -33.51 5.18
N LEU A 154 -13.58 -34.50 4.95
CA LEU A 154 -12.55 -34.43 3.90
C LEU A 154 -13.17 -34.41 2.50
N ASP A 155 -14.17 -35.26 2.26
CA ASP A 155 -14.90 -35.30 0.99
C ASP A 155 -15.60 -33.96 0.71
N GLY A 156 -16.17 -33.33 1.76
CA GLY A 156 -16.72 -31.98 1.68
C GLY A 156 -15.69 -30.91 1.28
N LEU A 157 -14.46 -31.01 1.80
CA LEU A 157 -13.35 -30.15 1.37
C LEU A 157 -12.99 -30.40 -0.10
N TYR A 158 -12.80 -31.65 -0.51
CA TYR A 158 -12.45 -31.98 -1.89
C TYR A 158 -13.55 -31.68 -2.90
N GLU A 159 -14.79 -31.61 -2.45
CA GLU A 159 -15.86 -31.09 -3.28
C GLU A 159 -15.55 -29.64 -3.64
N VAL A 160 -15.37 -28.74 -2.67
CA VAL A 160 -15.21 -27.29 -2.90
C VAL A 160 -13.79 -26.86 -3.25
N LEU A 161 -12.79 -27.67 -2.94
CA LEU A 161 -11.37 -27.45 -3.20
C LEU A 161 -10.75 -28.72 -3.80
N PRO A 162 -11.10 -29.08 -5.06
CA PRO A 162 -10.57 -30.27 -5.72
C PRO A 162 -9.04 -30.27 -5.86
N GLU A 163 -8.42 -29.09 -5.89
CA GLU A 163 -6.97 -28.91 -5.97
C GLU A 163 -6.22 -29.47 -4.74
N ALA A 164 -6.92 -29.66 -3.62
CA ALA A 164 -6.33 -30.25 -2.41
C ALA A 164 -6.19 -31.79 -2.47
N ARG A 165 -6.74 -32.46 -3.50
CA ARG A 165 -6.62 -33.92 -3.65
C ARG A 165 -5.16 -34.31 -3.86
N GLY A 166 -4.68 -35.28 -3.09
CA GLY A 166 -3.28 -35.71 -3.14
C GLY A 166 -2.31 -34.79 -2.38
N CYS A 167 -2.82 -33.78 -1.68
CA CYS A 167 -2.02 -32.93 -0.79
C CYS A 167 -2.11 -33.44 0.66
N PRO A 168 -1.02 -33.36 1.46
CA PRO A 168 -1.05 -33.78 2.85
C PRO A 168 -2.14 -33.06 3.65
N VAL A 169 -3.01 -33.85 4.27
CA VAL A 169 -4.18 -33.33 5.00
C VAL A 169 -4.45 -34.14 6.26
N GLN A 170 -4.79 -33.44 7.34
CA GLN A 170 -5.27 -34.03 8.58
C GLN A 170 -6.67 -33.53 8.89
N VAL A 171 -7.59 -34.44 9.22
CA VAL A 171 -8.93 -34.13 9.72
C VAL A 171 -9.09 -34.68 11.12
N MET A 172 -9.56 -33.86 12.05
CA MET A 172 -9.76 -34.26 13.43
C MET A 172 -11.03 -33.63 14.04
N PRO A 173 -11.63 -34.21 15.08
CA PRO A 173 -12.76 -33.59 15.75
C PRO A 173 -12.35 -32.27 16.38
N SER A 174 -13.23 -31.27 16.38
CA SER A 174 -12.98 -30.04 17.13
C SER A 174 -12.73 -30.34 18.61
N SER A 175 -12.06 -29.43 19.32
CA SER A 175 -11.83 -29.57 20.78
C SER A 175 -13.09 -29.90 21.57
N GLY A 176 -14.27 -29.47 21.11
CA GLY A 176 -15.56 -29.71 21.78
C GLY A 176 -16.39 -30.90 21.31
N SER A 177 -15.95 -31.67 20.30
CA SER A 177 -16.76 -32.71 19.64
C SER A 177 -16.23 -34.12 19.93
N MET A 178 -17.02 -35.16 19.62
CA MET A 178 -16.64 -36.58 19.77
C MET A 178 -16.19 -36.93 21.19
N ILE A 179 -17.09 -36.73 22.17
CA ILE A 179 -16.86 -37.01 23.59
C ILE A 179 -17.74 -38.18 24.04
N VAL A 180 -17.15 -39.13 24.76
CA VAL A 180 -17.83 -40.29 25.36
C VAL A 180 -17.67 -40.31 26.89
N LYS A 181 -18.61 -40.96 27.57
CA LYS A 181 -18.51 -41.22 29.02
C LYS A 181 -17.53 -42.36 29.31
N GLU A 182 -16.89 -42.28 30.47
CA GLU A 182 -16.02 -43.31 31.02
C GLU A 182 -16.40 -43.62 32.48
N PRO A 183 -16.57 -44.91 32.85
CA PRO A 183 -16.55 -46.11 32.00
C PRO A 183 -17.86 -46.29 31.21
N GLY A 184 -17.78 -46.88 30.02
CA GLY A 184 -18.97 -47.27 29.22
C GLY A 184 -18.93 -46.87 27.75
N GLY A 185 -18.19 -45.83 27.37
CA GLY A 185 -18.02 -45.44 25.96
C GLY A 185 -19.26 -44.83 25.30
N GLU A 186 -20.32 -44.54 26.06
CA GLU A 186 -21.54 -43.89 25.57
C GLU A 186 -21.20 -42.51 25.00
N LEU A 187 -21.58 -42.26 23.74
CA LEU A 187 -21.38 -40.97 23.07
C LEU A 187 -22.30 -39.91 23.66
N ILE A 188 -21.72 -38.95 24.38
CA ILE A 188 -22.47 -37.85 25.01
C ILE A 188 -22.46 -36.59 24.16
N LYS A 189 -21.44 -36.43 23.30
CA LYS A 189 -21.37 -35.34 22.34
C LYS A 189 -20.87 -35.85 21.01
N GLY A 190 -21.78 -35.90 20.05
CA GLY A 190 -21.56 -36.47 18.72
C GLY A 190 -20.70 -35.61 17.79
N PRO A 191 -20.60 -36.03 16.52
CA PRO A 191 -19.96 -35.24 15.48
C PRO A 191 -20.77 -33.96 15.22
N GLY A 192 -20.08 -32.84 15.05
CA GLY A 192 -20.72 -31.53 14.94
C GLY A 192 -19.75 -30.37 14.73
N GLY A 193 -18.45 -30.64 14.85
CA GLY A 193 -17.40 -29.72 14.45
C GLY A 193 -16.12 -30.48 14.14
N TRP A 194 -15.49 -30.14 13.03
CA TRP A 194 -14.26 -30.75 12.52
C TRP A 194 -13.19 -29.70 12.29
N ARG A 195 -11.93 -30.11 12.40
CA ARG A 195 -10.76 -29.31 12.08
C ARG A 195 -10.02 -29.99 10.96
N ILE A 196 -9.80 -29.27 9.86
CA ILE A 196 -8.98 -29.75 8.74
C ILE A 196 -7.71 -28.91 8.69
N LEU A 197 -6.55 -29.57 8.68
CA LEU A 197 -5.25 -28.97 8.44
C LEU A 197 -4.74 -29.41 7.08
N LEU A 198 -4.60 -28.46 6.17
CA LEU A 198 -4.11 -28.70 4.80
C LEU A 198 -2.72 -28.10 4.64
N ALA A 199 -1.74 -28.91 4.24
CA ALA A 199 -0.39 -28.43 4.04
C ALA A 199 -0.27 -27.66 2.70
N THR A 200 0.30 -26.46 2.75
CA THR A 200 0.45 -25.55 1.60
C THR A 200 1.91 -25.19 1.36
N ALA A 201 2.29 -24.99 0.10
CA ALA A 201 3.63 -24.55 -0.28
C ALA A 201 3.91 -23.08 0.09
N ASP A 202 2.87 -22.25 0.19
CA ASP A 202 2.97 -20.86 0.62
C ASP A 202 1.79 -20.47 1.53
N ALA A 203 2.09 -20.26 2.81
CA ALA A 203 1.08 -19.90 3.80
C ALA A 203 0.57 -18.45 3.65
N THR A 204 1.25 -17.55 2.94
CA THR A 204 0.77 -16.16 2.72
C THR A 204 -0.59 -16.11 2.04
N GLN A 205 -0.90 -17.15 1.24
CA GLN A 205 -2.13 -17.25 0.46
C GLN A 205 -3.31 -17.84 1.26
N THR A 206 -3.11 -18.18 2.53
CA THR A 206 -4.15 -18.77 3.40
C THR A 206 -5.45 -17.95 3.41
N PRO A 207 -5.44 -16.61 3.60
CA PRO A 207 -6.69 -15.84 3.58
C PRO A 207 -7.47 -15.97 2.27
N ARG A 208 -6.77 -15.87 1.13
CA ARG A 208 -7.37 -15.98 -0.21
C ARG A 208 -7.95 -17.37 -0.47
N ILE A 209 -7.27 -18.42 -0.01
CA ILE A 209 -7.76 -19.80 -0.13
C ILE A 209 -9.03 -20.01 0.70
N LEU A 210 -9.05 -19.54 1.96
CA LEU A 210 -10.25 -19.61 2.82
C LEU A 210 -11.44 -18.83 2.24
N GLU A 211 -11.20 -17.69 1.61
CA GLU A 211 -12.23 -16.93 0.87
C GLU A 211 -12.74 -17.70 -0.35
N THR A 212 -11.83 -18.34 -1.09
CA THR A 212 -12.19 -19.14 -2.26
C THR A 212 -13.05 -20.35 -1.86
N ILE A 213 -12.71 -21.03 -0.76
CA ILE A 213 -13.54 -22.12 -0.21
C ILE A 213 -14.93 -21.58 0.13
N HIS A 214 -15.02 -20.43 0.81
CA HIS A 214 -16.30 -19.81 1.15
C HIS A 214 -17.14 -19.47 -0.07
N ALA A 215 -16.55 -18.80 -1.05
CA ALA A 215 -17.23 -18.44 -2.29
C ALA A 215 -17.69 -19.67 -3.07
N ARG A 216 -16.87 -20.73 -3.17
CA ARG A 216 -17.25 -21.97 -3.86
C ARG A 216 -18.37 -22.74 -3.14
N CYS A 217 -18.40 -22.74 -1.80
CA CYS A 217 -19.53 -23.27 -1.03
C CYS A 217 -20.82 -22.53 -1.40
N TRP A 218 -20.78 -21.19 -1.36
CA TRP A 218 -21.93 -20.34 -1.69
C TRP A 218 -22.34 -20.48 -3.15
N SER A 219 -21.40 -20.49 -4.08
CA SER A 219 -21.64 -20.71 -5.51
C SER A 219 -22.45 -21.98 -5.77
N ARG A 220 -22.12 -23.06 -5.07
CA ARG A 220 -22.72 -24.39 -5.26
C ARG A 220 -23.95 -24.62 -4.39
N GLY A 221 -24.25 -23.71 -3.46
CA GLY A 221 -25.33 -23.87 -2.49
C GLY A 221 -25.12 -25.07 -1.55
N ARG A 222 -23.87 -25.46 -1.30
CA ARG A 222 -23.50 -26.64 -0.49
C ARG A 222 -22.55 -26.25 0.63
N HIS A 223 -22.62 -26.97 1.75
CA HIS A 223 -21.84 -26.69 2.95
C HIS A 223 -21.98 -25.24 3.43
N ILE A 224 -23.14 -24.63 3.21
CA ILE A 224 -23.47 -23.26 3.60
C ILE A 224 -24.55 -23.25 4.68
N PHE A 225 -24.49 -22.21 5.50
CA PHE A 225 -25.64 -21.81 6.29
C PHE A 225 -25.58 -20.31 6.56
N ALA A 226 -26.74 -19.68 6.76
CA ALA A 226 -26.84 -18.32 7.23
C ALA A 226 -27.92 -18.20 8.30
N PHE A 227 -27.75 -17.25 9.21
CA PHE A 227 -28.73 -16.96 10.26
C PHE A 227 -28.63 -15.50 10.69
N VAL A 228 -29.65 -15.03 11.41
CA VAL A 228 -29.64 -13.69 12.03
C VAL A 228 -29.15 -13.79 13.47
N SER A 229 -28.23 -12.92 13.86
CA SER A 229 -27.76 -12.79 15.24
C SER A 229 -28.88 -12.31 16.18
N ARG A 230 -28.66 -12.37 17.49
CA ARG A 230 -29.62 -11.77 18.45
C ARG A 230 -29.73 -10.25 18.25
N GLY A 231 -28.63 -9.59 17.90
CA GLY A 231 -28.56 -8.17 17.55
C GLY A 231 -28.96 -7.83 16.11
N GLY A 232 -29.58 -8.75 15.37
CA GLY A 232 -30.13 -8.46 14.04
C GLY A 232 -29.13 -8.50 12.88
N GLN A 233 -27.91 -9.01 13.07
CA GLN A 233 -26.94 -9.10 11.98
C GLN A 233 -27.11 -10.37 11.17
N PHE A 234 -27.09 -10.25 9.84
CA PHE A 234 -27.01 -11.39 8.93
C PHE A 234 -25.60 -12.00 8.96
N LEU A 235 -25.50 -13.30 9.23
CA LEU A 235 -24.24 -14.03 9.32
C LEU A 235 -24.23 -15.19 8.31
N ALA A 236 -23.54 -15.00 7.19
CA ALA A 236 -23.22 -16.07 6.25
C ALA A 236 -22.05 -16.91 6.75
N ARG A 237 -22.17 -18.23 6.63
CA ARG A 237 -21.19 -19.23 7.02
C ARG A 237 -21.05 -20.29 5.92
N SER A 238 -19.92 -20.96 5.91
CA SER A 238 -19.62 -22.05 4.98
C SER A 238 -18.78 -23.13 5.68
N LEU A 239 -18.29 -24.11 4.93
CA LEU A 239 -17.34 -25.13 5.37
C LEU A 239 -16.11 -24.56 6.10
N ALA A 240 -15.69 -23.33 5.78
CA ALA A 240 -14.52 -22.70 6.36
C ALA A 240 -14.87 -21.43 7.14
N ASP A 241 -14.63 -21.44 8.46
CA ASP A 241 -14.74 -20.24 9.28
C ASP A 241 -13.75 -19.15 8.85
N GLN A 242 -14.30 -18.04 8.35
CA GLN A 242 -13.54 -16.88 7.87
C GLN A 242 -12.76 -16.17 8.98
N ALA A 243 -13.02 -16.47 10.26
CA ALA A 243 -12.21 -15.97 11.37
C ALA A 243 -10.74 -16.42 11.29
N LEU A 244 -10.48 -17.57 10.67
CA LEU A 244 -9.13 -18.15 10.48
C LEU A 244 -8.31 -17.41 9.42
N LYS A 245 -8.89 -16.46 8.68
CA LYS A 245 -8.14 -15.48 7.86
C LYS A 245 -7.32 -14.50 8.71
N ARG A 246 -7.48 -14.52 10.03
CA ARG A 246 -6.70 -13.68 10.95
C ARG A 246 -5.54 -14.52 11.48
N PRO A 247 -4.28 -14.08 11.34
CA PRO A 247 -3.12 -14.85 11.81
C PRO A 247 -3.13 -15.04 13.34
N THR A 248 -3.81 -14.13 14.06
CA THR A 248 -4.00 -14.19 15.51
C THR A 248 -5.11 -15.15 15.94
N GLN A 249 -5.84 -15.77 15.02
CA GLN A 249 -6.97 -16.63 15.35
C GLN A 249 -6.47 -17.89 16.08
N PRO A 250 -6.93 -18.12 17.32
CA PRO A 250 -6.46 -19.23 18.14
C PRO A 250 -7.15 -20.53 17.75
N ASP A 251 -6.39 -21.62 17.79
CA ASP A 251 -6.83 -22.96 17.45
C ASP A 251 -6.41 -23.97 18.53
N TYR A 252 -7.40 -24.60 19.16
CA TYR A 252 -7.20 -25.49 20.30
C TYR A 252 -7.28 -26.97 19.88
N PRO A 253 -6.22 -27.77 20.11
CA PRO A 253 -6.17 -29.17 19.69
C PRO A 253 -7.19 -30.04 20.44
N THR A 254 -7.39 -29.78 21.74
CA THR A 254 -8.35 -30.52 22.56
C THR A 254 -8.89 -29.66 23.70
N ALA A 255 -9.98 -30.11 24.33
CA ALA A 255 -10.54 -29.48 25.52
C ALA A 255 -10.03 -30.16 26.80
N SER A 256 -10.06 -29.44 27.92
CA SER A 256 -9.88 -30.06 29.23
C SER A 256 -11.14 -30.88 29.56
N LEU A 257 -10.99 -32.18 29.84
CA LEU A 257 -12.11 -33.08 30.13
C LEU A 257 -12.18 -33.36 31.63
N GLY A 258 -13.38 -33.19 32.20
CA GLY A 258 -13.69 -33.53 33.58
C GLY A 258 -13.70 -35.04 33.81
N HIS A 259 -13.81 -35.42 35.08
CA HIS A 259 -13.83 -36.83 35.48
C HIS A 259 -14.95 -37.60 34.76
N GLY A 260 -14.61 -38.77 34.20
CA GLY A 260 -15.56 -39.63 33.50
C GLY A 260 -15.89 -39.22 32.06
N LEU A 261 -15.09 -38.33 31.44
CA LEU A 261 -15.20 -37.98 30.03
C LEU A 261 -13.89 -38.27 29.29
N LYS A 262 -13.99 -38.79 28.06
CA LYS A 262 -12.84 -38.95 27.14
C LYS A 262 -13.23 -38.63 25.71
N LYS A 263 -12.23 -38.34 24.86
CA LYS A 263 -12.42 -38.25 23.40
C LYS A 263 -12.69 -39.65 22.84
N VAL A 264 -13.47 -39.73 21.76
CA VAL A 264 -13.56 -40.95 20.95
C VAL A 264 -12.15 -41.26 20.40
N PRO A 265 -11.58 -42.45 20.71
CA PRO A 265 -10.30 -42.85 20.15
C PRO A 265 -10.33 -42.90 18.63
N ASP A 266 -9.21 -42.57 17.99
CA ASP A 266 -9.00 -42.73 16.54
C ASP A 266 -10.06 -42.08 15.63
N ALA A 267 -10.75 -41.04 16.14
CA ALA A 267 -11.73 -40.27 15.38
C ALA A 267 -11.10 -39.25 14.40
N HIS A 268 -9.82 -39.42 14.06
CA HIS A 268 -9.06 -38.54 13.17
C HIS A 268 -8.63 -39.29 11.90
N LEU A 269 -8.24 -38.54 10.88
CA LEU A 269 -7.77 -39.03 9.59
C LEU A 269 -6.53 -38.24 9.20
N VAL A 270 -5.51 -38.93 8.71
CA VAL A 270 -4.31 -38.32 8.10
C VAL A 270 -4.13 -38.98 6.73
N MET A 271 -4.02 -38.18 5.68
CA MET A 271 -3.99 -38.64 4.29
C MET A 271 -2.88 -37.94 3.52
N ASP A 272 -2.41 -38.61 2.47
CA ASP A 272 -1.50 -38.06 1.45
C ASP A 272 -0.22 -37.43 2.03
N VAL A 273 0.34 -37.99 3.11
CA VAL A 273 1.51 -37.40 3.82
C VAL A 273 2.77 -37.28 2.97
N ASP A 274 2.94 -38.16 1.98
CA ASP A 274 4.02 -38.14 0.99
C ASP A 274 3.67 -37.30 -0.27
N GLY A 275 2.47 -36.72 -0.29
CA GLY A 275 1.97 -35.91 -1.39
C GLY A 275 2.65 -34.55 -1.49
N ALA A 276 2.49 -33.89 -2.65
CA ALA A 276 2.96 -32.52 -2.82
C ALA A 276 2.12 -31.57 -1.96
N LEU A 277 2.75 -30.52 -1.41
CA LEU A 277 2.02 -29.46 -0.72
C LEU A 277 1.09 -28.75 -1.71
N LEU A 278 -0.07 -28.27 -1.23
CA LEU A 278 -0.99 -27.49 -2.06
C LEU A 278 -0.24 -26.30 -2.66
N ASP A 279 -0.24 -26.18 -3.99
CA ASP A 279 0.21 -24.99 -4.69
C ASP A 279 -0.94 -23.96 -4.71
N PRO A 280 -0.81 -22.84 -3.96
CA PRO A 280 -1.88 -21.84 -3.93
C PRO A 280 -2.24 -21.26 -5.29
N SER A 281 -1.30 -21.19 -6.24
CA SER A 281 -1.52 -20.57 -7.54
C SER A 281 -2.60 -21.31 -8.37
N THR A 282 -2.80 -22.60 -8.07
CA THR A 282 -3.81 -23.44 -8.72
C THR A 282 -5.23 -23.17 -8.22
N VAL A 283 -5.37 -22.61 -7.01
CA VAL A 283 -6.67 -22.30 -6.40
C VAL A 283 -7.18 -20.99 -6.99
N VAL A 284 -8.09 -21.05 -7.95
CA VAL A 284 -8.64 -19.86 -8.62
C VAL A 284 -10.16 -19.85 -8.53
N LEU A 285 -10.74 -18.72 -8.10
CA LEU A 285 -12.18 -18.49 -8.13
C LEU A 285 -12.59 -17.93 -9.49
N SER A 286 -13.43 -18.66 -10.23
CA SER A 286 -13.93 -18.20 -11.52
C SER A 286 -15.00 -17.10 -11.38
N ILE A 287 -15.23 -16.35 -12.47
CA ILE A 287 -16.25 -15.29 -12.51
C ILE A 287 -17.66 -15.89 -12.32
N ASP A 288 -17.95 -17.03 -12.94
CA ASP A 288 -19.24 -17.72 -12.78
C ASP A 288 -19.44 -18.21 -11.34
N GLU A 289 -18.39 -18.72 -10.70
CA GLU A 289 -18.47 -19.12 -9.29
C GLU A 289 -18.77 -17.90 -8.40
N ARG A 290 -18.12 -16.76 -8.66
CA ARG A 290 -18.36 -15.52 -7.92
C ARG A 290 -19.80 -15.03 -8.09
N ARG A 291 -20.30 -14.93 -9.32
CA ARG A 291 -21.67 -14.50 -9.60
C ARG A 291 -22.70 -15.39 -8.90
N ALA A 292 -22.55 -16.71 -9.03
CA ALA A 292 -23.45 -17.66 -8.38
C ALA A 292 -23.40 -17.59 -6.84
N ALA A 293 -22.22 -17.30 -6.28
CA ALA A 293 -22.08 -17.10 -4.83
C ALA A 293 -22.84 -15.86 -4.35
N ASP A 294 -22.72 -14.75 -5.08
CA ASP A 294 -23.40 -13.49 -4.77
C ASP A 294 -24.92 -13.63 -4.89
N GLU A 295 -25.41 -14.32 -5.92
CA GLU A 295 -26.83 -14.66 -6.08
C GLU A 295 -27.35 -15.49 -4.89
N ASN A 296 -26.61 -16.52 -4.49
CA ASN A 296 -27.01 -17.38 -3.37
C ASN A 296 -27.00 -16.66 -2.02
N LEU A 297 -26.03 -15.77 -1.82
CA LEU A 297 -25.99 -14.88 -0.65
C LEU A 297 -27.17 -13.92 -0.62
N ALA A 298 -27.55 -13.34 -1.76
CA ALA A 298 -28.72 -12.48 -1.86
C ALA A 298 -30.00 -13.24 -1.50
N ARG A 299 -30.20 -14.45 -2.05
CA ARG A 299 -31.34 -15.31 -1.70
C ARG A 299 -31.41 -15.61 -0.20
N ALA A 300 -30.27 -15.90 0.43
CA ALA A 300 -30.20 -16.14 1.86
C ALA A 300 -30.56 -14.89 2.69
N ARG A 301 -30.11 -13.70 2.25
CA ARG A 301 -30.47 -12.42 2.89
C ARG A 301 -31.96 -12.16 2.81
N ASP A 302 -32.55 -12.32 1.64
CA ASP A 302 -33.99 -12.09 1.42
C ASP A 302 -34.84 -13.06 2.25
N ALA A 303 -34.44 -14.33 2.32
CA ALA A 303 -35.13 -15.33 3.14
C ALA A 303 -35.10 -15.01 4.64
N LEU A 304 -34.00 -14.42 5.13
CA LEU A 304 -33.80 -14.10 6.54
C LEU A 304 -34.23 -12.68 6.92
N GLU A 305 -34.58 -11.83 5.96
CA GLU A 305 -35.00 -10.44 6.16
C GLU A 305 -36.19 -10.29 7.15
N PRO A 306 -37.24 -11.13 7.11
CA PRO A 306 -38.33 -11.02 8.07
C PRO A 306 -37.88 -11.25 9.52
N GLU A 307 -36.98 -12.20 9.74
CA GLU A 307 -36.43 -12.47 11.08
C GLU A 307 -35.45 -11.38 11.50
N ARG A 308 -34.69 -10.80 10.56
CA ARG A 308 -33.84 -9.63 10.80
C ARG A 308 -34.64 -8.46 11.36
N LYS A 309 -35.74 -8.10 10.68
CA LYS A 309 -36.63 -7.00 11.12
C LYS A 309 -37.26 -7.27 12.49
N ARG A 310 -37.63 -8.52 12.79
CA ARG A 310 -38.14 -8.89 14.12
C ARG A 310 -37.08 -8.75 15.21
N ALA A 311 -35.85 -9.19 14.95
CA ALA A 311 -34.74 -9.06 15.88
C ALA A 311 -34.38 -7.58 16.13
N GLU A 312 -34.30 -6.77 15.07
CA GLU A 312 -34.07 -5.32 15.15
C GLU A 312 -35.16 -4.61 15.96
N ALA A 313 -36.44 -4.94 15.73
CA ALA A 313 -37.56 -4.36 16.47
C ALA A 313 -37.53 -4.74 17.97
N ALA A 314 -37.27 -6.01 18.28
CA ALA A 314 -37.16 -6.49 19.66
C ALA A 314 -35.98 -5.82 20.39
N HIS A 315 -34.85 -5.66 19.72
CA HIS A 315 -33.68 -5.00 20.27
C HIS A 315 -33.90 -3.50 20.49
N THR A 316 -34.54 -2.82 19.53
CA THR A 316 -34.94 -1.41 19.67
C THR A 316 -35.85 -1.19 20.87
N GLU A 317 -36.84 -2.05 21.09
CA GLU A 317 -37.71 -1.93 22.27
C GLU A 317 -36.98 -2.23 23.58
N ALA A 318 -36.04 -3.18 23.60
CA ALA A 318 -35.22 -3.47 24.78
C ALA A 318 -34.35 -2.26 25.17
N VAL A 319 -33.63 -1.67 24.22
CA VAL A 319 -32.79 -0.46 24.43
C VAL A 319 -33.65 0.72 24.90
N LYS A 320 -34.81 0.93 24.27
CA LYS A 320 -35.76 1.98 24.69
C LYS A 320 -36.22 1.78 26.13
N LYS A 321 -36.59 0.54 26.52
CA LYS A 321 -37.06 0.24 27.87
C LYS A 321 -35.99 0.53 28.91
N ASP A 322 -34.73 0.19 28.62
CA ASP A 322 -33.59 0.52 29.47
C ASP A 322 -33.42 2.04 29.65
N MET A 323 -33.41 2.81 28.56
CA MET A 323 -33.32 4.28 28.61
C MET A 323 -34.46 4.91 29.41
N VAL A 324 -35.70 4.43 29.23
CA VAL A 324 -36.87 4.93 29.99
C VAL A 324 -36.72 4.62 31.47
N ALA A 325 -36.21 3.44 31.83
CA ALA A 325 -35.91 3.09 33.22
C ALA A 325 -34.86 4.01 33.85
N ARG A 326 -33.92 4.54 33.04
CA ARG A 326 -32.93 5.56 33.43
C ARG A 326 -33.47 7.00 33.43
N GLY A 327 -34.76 7.20 33.16
CA GLY A 327 -35.41 8.52 33.21
C GLY A 327 -35.43 9.30 31.89
N VAL A 328 -35.03 8.69 30.77
CA VAL A 328 -35.11 9.34 29.45
C VAL A 328 -36.57 9.32 28.96
N PRO A 329 -37.13 10.46 28.50
CA PRO A 329 -38.51 10.49 27.98
C PRO A 329 -38.73 9.49 26.84
N SER A 330 -39.87 8.80 26.83
CA SER A 330 -40.12 7.67 25.92
C SER A 330 -39.94 8.00 24.42
N GLN A 331 -40.31 9.19 23.97
CA GLN A 331 -40.11 9.59 22.57
C GLN A 331 -38.63 9.80 22.23
N ARG A 332 -37.86 10.40 23.16
CA ARG A 332 -36.41 10.58 23.03
C ARG A 332 -35.70 9.23 23.05
N ALA A 333 -36.10 8.34 23.95
CA ALA A 333 -35.59 6.96 24.04
C ALA A 333 -35.88 6.15 22.77
N GLN A 334 -37.07 6.27 22.18
CA GLN A 334 -37.40 5.60 20.91
C GLN A 334 -36.47 6.04 19.78
N LYS A 335 -36.23 7.36 19.64
CA LYS A 335 -35.34 7.90 18.60
C LYS A 335 -33.90 7.42 18.80
N ALA A 336 -33.39 7.49 20.03
CA ALA A 336 -32.04 7.05 20.36
C ALA A 336 -31.84 5.54 20.14
N ALA A 337 -32.78 4.71 20.59
CA ALA A 337 -32.75 3.27 20.36
C ALA A 337 -32.73 2.93 18.86
N LYS A 338 -33.61 3.57 18.08
CA LYS A 338 -33.66 3.35 16.63
C LYS A 338 -32.34 3.71 15.94
N MET A 339 -31.75 4.86 16.28
CA MET A 339 -30.47 5.31 15.70
C MET A 339 -29.30 4.40 16.07
N ARG A 340 -29.31 3.81 17.27
CA ARG A 340 -28.29 2.84 17.70
C ARG A 340 -28.37 1.54 16.90
N VAL A 341 -29.56 0.95 16.83
CA VAL A 341 -29.80 -0.35 16.19
C VAL A 341 -29.65 -0.26 14.68
N GLU A 342 -30.35 0.68 14.05
CA GLU A 342 -30.38 0.82 12.58
C GLU A 342 -29.19 1.67 12.09
N GLY A 343 -28.98 2.84 12.68
CA GLY A 343 -28.05 3.85 12.17
C GLY A 343 -26.59 3.70 12.60
N GLY A 344 -26.28 2.87 13.60
CA GLY A 344 -24.93 2.78 14.16
C GLY A 344 -24.46 4.07 14.83
N VAL A 345 -25.41 4.92 15.24
CA VAL A 345 -25.17 6.18 15.93
C VAL A 345 -25.76 6.07 17.33
N ILE A 346 -24.93 6.27 18.34
CA ILE A 346 -25.34 6.27 19.74
C ILE A 346 -25.52 7.73 20.16
N LEU A 347 -26.75 8.09 20.54
CA LEU A 347 -27.08 9.47 20.91
C LEU A 347 -26.78 9.76 22.39
N ALA A 348 -26.56 11.03 22.71
CA ALA A 348 -26.28 11.56 24.04
C ALA A 348 -27.05 10.95 25.25
N PRO A 349 -28.37 10.66 25.19
CA PRO A 349 -29.08 10.07 26.33
C PRO A 349 -28.73 8.61 26.62
N ASP A 350 -27.99 7.94 25.73
CA ASP A 350 -27.60 6.55 25.93
C ASP A 350 -26.37 6.41 26.85
N THR A 351 -26.01 5.17 27.17
CA THR A 351 -24.84 4.81 27.97
C THR A 351 -23.98 3.76 27.29
N VAL A 352 -22.68 3.84 27.58
CA VAL A 352 -21.66 2.86 27.22
C VAL A 352 -21.18 2.22 28.51
N VAL A 353 -21.13 0.88 28.54
CA VAL A 353 -20.67 0.12 29.71
C VAL A 353 -19.22 -0.29 29.48
N PHE A 354 -18.31 0.16 30.33
CA PHE A 354 -16.88 -0.17 30.26
C PHE A 354 -16.56 -1.50 30.94
N ALA A 355 -15.38 -2.05 30.67
CA ALA A 355 -14.96 -3.37 31.15
C ALA A 355 -14.88 -3.48 32.69
N ASP A 356 -14.75 -2.35 33.38
CA ASP A 356 -14.79 -2.20 34.84
C ASP A 356 -16.22 -2.23 35.41
N GLY A 357 -17.24 -2.23 34.56
CA GLY A 357 -18.65 -2.19 34.92
C GLY A 357 -19.25 -0.79 34.96
N ASP A 358 -18.45 0.25 34.70
CA ASP A 358 -18.93 1.63 34.74
C ASP A 358 -19.81 1.96 33.53
N ALA A 359 -21.05 2.40 33.79
CA ALA A 359 -21.98 2.85 32.77
C ALA A 359 -21.91 4.38 32.63
N VAL A 360 -21.30 4.86 31.55
CA VAL A 360 -21.07 6.30 31.31
C VAL A 360 -22.00 6.81 30.21
N THR A 361 -22.61 7.98 30.41
CA THR A 361 -23.50 8.55 29.40
C THR A 361 -22.73 9.03 28.17
N VAL A 362 -23.33 8.89 26.99
CA VAL A 362 -22.74 9.38 25.75
C VAL A 362 -22.53 10.90 25.78
N GLY A 363 -23.43 11.65 26.41
CA GLY A 363 -23.24 13.09 26.63
C GLY A 363 -21.94 13.41 27.37
N THR A 364 -21.56 12.60 28.37
CA THR A 364 -20.27 12.74 29.07
C THR A 364 -19.09 12.38 28.16
N LEU A 365 -19.19 11.29 27.40
CA LEU A 365 -18.13 10.83 26.49
C LEU A 365 -17.87 11.80 25.32
N LEU A 366 -18.89 12.55 24.91
CA LEU A 366 -18.78 13.61 23.90
C LEU A 366 -18.18 14.93 24.44
N SER A 367 -18.07 15.06 25.76
CA SER A 367 -17.49 16.23 26.42
C SER A 367 -15.96 16.07 26.59
N PRO A 368 -15.23 17.09 27.05
CA PRO A 368 -13.81 16.94 27.39
C PRO A 368 -13.50 15.82 28.40
N ALA A 369 -14.48 15.44 29.25
CA ALA A 369 -14.35 14.32 30.18
C ALA A 369 -14.21 12.96 29.47
N GLY A 370 -14.57 12.87 28.19
CA GLY A 370 -14.37 11.67 27.38
C GLY A 370 -12.90 11.28 27.21
N SER A 371 -11.97 12.24 27.30
CA SER A 371 -10.52 11.97 27.20
C SER A 371 -10.02 10.98 28.27
N GLU A 372 -10.67 10.93 29.43
CA GLU A 372 -10.35 9.97 30.51
C GLU A 372 -10.69 8.52 30.17
N TYR A 373 -11.48 8.30 29.12
CA TYR A 373 -11.94 6.99 28.69
C TYR A 373 -11.29 6.56 27.36
N ASP A 374 -10.49 7.41 26.74
CA ASP A 374 -9.88 7.12 25.44
C ASP A 374 -9.04 5.82 25.49
N GLY A 375 -9.26 4.95 24.51
CA GLY A 375 -8.64 3.62 24.43
C GLY A 375 -9.15 2.58 25.43
N LYS A 376 -10.08 2.91 26.34
CA LYS A 376 -10.65 1.93 27.28
C LYS A 376 -11.55 0.92 26.56
N GLN A 377 -11.52 -0.31 27.07
CA GLN A 377 -12.37 -1.39 26.58
C GLN A 377 -13.78 -1.27 27.15
N CYS A 378 -14.78 -1.55 26.31
CA CYS A 378 -16.19 -1.52 26.67
C CYS A 378 -16.95 -2.73 26.11
N LEU A 379 -18.17 -2.95 26.59
CA LEU A 379 -19.07 -3.96 26.05
C LEU A 379 -19.55 -3.56 24.65
N ASP A 380 -20.02 -4.54 23.88
CA ASP A 380 -20.57 -4.24 22.54
C ASP A 380 -21.81 -3.35 22.66
N PRO A 381 -21.91 -2.28 21.85
CA PRO A 381 -23.10 -1.44 21.87
C PRO A 381 -24.38 -2.11 21.36
N LEU A 382 -24.41 -3.26 20.69
CA LEU A 382 -25.67 -3.92 20.32
C LEU A 382 -25.94 -5.18 21.14
N GLU A 383 -24.91 -5.90 21.51
CA GLU A 383 -25.00 -7.14 22.29
C GLU A 383 -24.12 -7.03 23.55
N PRO A 384 -24.53 -6.28 24.60
CA PRO A 384 -23.72 -6.13 25.81
C PRO A 384 -23.42 -7.45 26.52
N ASP A 385 -24.24 -8.49 26.30
CA ASP A 385 -24.06 -9.85 26.81
C ASP A 385 -23.20 -10.75 25.91
N TYR A 386 -22.67 -10.21 24.80
CA TYR A 386 -21.86 -10.97 23.83
C TYR A 386 -20.66 -11.67 24.48
N ASP A 387 -20.48 -12.95 24.13
CA ASP A 387 -19.41 -13.82 24.65
C ASP A 387 -19.32 -13.82 26.19
N GLY A 388 -20.47 -13.73 26.88
CA GLY A 388 -20.53 -13.70 28.34
C GLY A 388 -20.25 -12.31 28.93
N ALA A 389 -20.75 -11.25 28.28
CA ALA A 389 -20.48 -9.85 28.63
C ALA A 389 -18.98 -9.49 28.58
N ARG A 390 -18.28 -10.04 27.59
CA ARG A 390 -16.88 -9.71 27.36
C ARG A 390 -16.76 -8.31 26.78
N ALA A 391 -15.79 -7.53 27.27
CA ALA A 391 -15.43 -6.27 26.66
C ALA A 391 -14.80 -6.51 25.27
N VAL A 392 -15.57 -6.21 24.23
CA VAL A 392 -15.24 -6.42 22.81
C VAL A 392 -15.29 -5.12 22.01
N GLY A 393 -15.53 -3.98 22.67
CA GLY A 393 -15.42 -2.64 22.11
C GLY A 393 -14.21 -1.88 22.66
N ILE A 394 -13.72 -0.91 21.88
CA ILE A 394 -12.77 0.11 22.34
C ILE A 394 -13.39 1.47 22.05
N PHE A 395 -13.45 2.33 23.06
CA PHE A 395 -13.86 3.72 22.89
C PHE A 395 -12.67 4.57 22.43
N TYR A 396 -12.90 5.42 21.44
CA TYR A 396 -11.96 6.40 20.93
C TYR A 396 -12.57 7.79 21.10
N TRP A 397 -11.86 8.67 21.81
CA TRP A 397 -12.27 10.06 22.02
C TRP A 397 -11.85 10.95 20.86
N ASN A 398 -10.74 10.63 20.18
CA ASN A 398 -10.25 11.32 18.98
C ASN A 398 -10.18 12.85 19.14
N ASP A 399 -9.54 13.31 20.21
CA ASP A 399 -9.41 14.74 20.57
C ASP A 399 -10.75 15.51 20.67
N GLY A 400 -11.86 14.77 20.85
CA GLY A 400 -13.21 15.32 20.87
C GLY A 400 -13.73 15.75 19.50
N GLU A 401 -13.03 15.42 18.41
CA GLU A 401 -13.41 15.74 17.04
C GLU A 401 -14.35 14.68 16.45
N ASP A 402 -14.06 13.37 16.61
CA ASP A 402 -14.98 12.29 16.21
C ASP A 402 -15.02 11.13 17.22
N PRO A 403 -15.64 11.32 18.40
CA PRO A 403 -15.74 10.25 19.38
C PRO A 403 -16.59 9.07 18.86
N GLY A 404 -16.11 7.84 19.08
CA GLY A 404 -16.85 6.64 18.69
C GLY A 404 -16.31 5.36 19.32
N ILE A 405 -16.98 4.24 19.06
CA ILE A 405 -16.63 2.92 19.59
C ILE A 405 -16.35 1.97 18.45
N PHE A 406 -15.17 1.39 18.40
CA PHE A 406 -14.91 0.26 17.51
C PHE A 406 -15.21 -1.04 18.25
N SER A 407 -16.30 -1.70 17.87
CA SER A 407 -16.61 -3.05 18.33
C SER A 407 -16.00 -4.10 17.41
N PHE A 408 -15.44 -5.16 18.00
CA PHE A 408 -14.95 -6.36 17.33
C PHE A 408 -15.98 -7.50 17.30
N ALA A 409 -17.19 -7.28 17.82
CA ALA A 409 -18.26 -8.28 17.79
C ALA A 409 -18.75 -8.51 16.35
N ARG A 410 -19.05 -9.78 16.03
CA ARG A 410 -19.83 -10.24 14.85
C ARG A 410 -19.70 -9.37 13.58
N GLY A 411 -18.48 -9.22 13.06
CA GLY A 411 -18.23 -8.49 11.79
C GLY A 411 -17.59 -7.12 11.96
N SER A 412 -17.31 -6.71 13.21
CA SER A 412 -16.62 -5.49 13.59
C SER A 412 -17.32 -4.20 13.11
N ARG A 413 -17.86 -3.37 14.00
CA ARG A 413 -18.62 -2.16 13.64
C ARG A 413 -18.09 -0.95 14.41
N PHE A 414 -17.98 0.19 13.73
CA PHE A 414 -17.73 1.46 14.40
C PHE A 414 -19.06 2.15 14.70
N PHE A 415 -19.27 2.55 15.94
CA PHE A 415 -20.45 3.27 16.40
C PHE A 415 -20.07 4.71 16.70
N ARG A 416 -20.69 5.66 15.99
CA ARG A 416 -20.41 7.08 16.22
C ARG A 416 -21.22 7.60 17.39
N LEU A 417 -20.62 8.45 18.21
CA LEU A 417 -21.32 9.13 19.30
C LEU A 417 -21.75 10.50 18.79
N ARG A 418 -23.01 10.89 19.03
CA ARG A 418 -23.56 12.17 18.57
C ARG A 418 -24.49 12.81 19.60
N TYR A 419 -24.56 14.13 19.59
CA TYR A 419 -25.57 14.86 20.37
C TYR A 419 -26.93 14.76 19.70
N ASP A 420 -27.98 14.54 20.49
CA ASP A 420 -29.35 14.84 20.08
C ASP A 420 -29.72 16.28 20.44
N VAL A 421 -30.97 16.70 20.18
CA VAL A 421 -31.41 18.09 20.39
C VAL A 421 -31.15 18.56 21.82
N ASP A 422 -31.64 17.79 22.80
CA ASP A 422 -31.53 18.15 24.21
C ASP A 422 -30.07 18.08 24.68
N GLY A 423 -29.33 17.03 24.29
CA GLY A 423 -27.91 16.89 24.62
C GLY A 423 -27.07 18.04 24.06
N ALA A 424 -27.35 18.50 22.84
CA ALA A 424 -26.68 19.65 22.24
C ALA A 424 -27.01 20.95 22.97
N MET A 425 -28.27 21.15 23.37
CA MET A 425 -28.69 22.32 24.14
C MET A 425 -28.00 22.39 25.50
N ASP A 426 -27.94 21.26 26.22
CA ASP A 426 -27.27 21.18 27.53
C ASP A 426 -25.76 21.39 27.40
N ALA A 427 -25.13 20.77 26.40
CA ALA A 427 -23.72 20.96 26.10
C ALA A 427 -23.40 22.43 25.77
N ILE A 428 -24.15 23.08 24.88
CA ILE A 428 -23.97 24.51 24.53
C ILE A 428 -24.11 25.43 25.75
N ARG A 429 -25.04 25.13 26.66
CA ARG A 429 -25.19 25.91 27.90
C ARG A 429 -23.98 25.74 28.81
N SER A 430 -23.43 24.52 28.88
CA SER A 430 -22.26 24.22 29.70
C SER A 430 -20.96 24.79 29.16
N THR A 431 -20.81 24.92 27.83
CA THR A 431 -19.60 25.48 27.20
C THR A 431 -19.45 26.98 27.43
N GLY A 432 -20.52 27.69 27.78
CA GLY A 432 -20.50 29.14 27.92
C GLY A 432 -20.06 29.83 26.62
N SER A 433 -19.28 30.91 26.71
CA SER A 433 -18.87 31.74 25.57
C SER A 433 -17.73 31.16 24.71
N ASP A 434 -17.34 29.89 24.89
CA ASP A 434 -16.31 29.25 24.05
C ASP A 434 -16.89 28.89 22.67
N GLN A 435 -16.58 29.72 21.68
CA GLN A 435 -17.00 29.53 20.30
C GLN A 435 -16.51 28.20 19.71
N SER A 436 -15.27 27.78 20.02
CA SER A 436 -14.70 26.54 19.49
C SER A 436 -15.45 25.32 20.02
N ALA A 437 -15.79 25.33 21.31
CA ALA A 437 -16.58 24.26 21.93
C ALA A 437 -18.03 24.22 21.39
N VAL A 438 -18.67 25.38 21.21
CA VAL A 438 -20.01 25.46 20.61
C VAL A 438 -20.01 24.95 19.16
N VAL A 439 -18.99 25.29 18.36
CA VAL A 439 -18.81 24.77 16.99
C VAL A 439 -18.67 23.25 17.01
N ARG A 440 -17.89 22.68 17.93
CA ARG A 440 -17.75 21.21 18.08
C ARG A 440 -19.08 20.54 18.42
N VAL A 441 -19.83 21.06 19.40
CA VAL A 441 -21.14 20.50 19.77
C VAL A 441 -22.08 20.49 18.56
N LEU A 442 -22.18 21.60 17.84
CA LEU A 442 -23.02 21.71 16.64
C LEU A 442 -22.55 20.76 15.52
N ALA A 443 -21.25 20.60 15.34
CA ALA A 443 -20.70 19.68 14.34
C ALA A 443 -21.02 18.21 14.66
N LEU A 444 -20.96 17.83 15.95
CA LEU A 444 -21.23 16.49 16.48
C LEU A 444 -22.73 16.21 16.77
N SER A 445 -23.64 17.10 16.36
CA SER A 445 -25.08 16.92 16.60
C SER A 445 -25.80 16.28 15.41
N GLU A 446 -26.67 15.31 15.70
CA GLU A 446 -27.54 14.63 14.74
C GLU A 446 -28.98 15.19 14.83
N LEU A 447 -29.24 16.25 14.05
CA LEU A 447 -30.42 17.11 14.18
C LEU A 447 -31.25 17.15 12.91
N SER A 448 -32.57 17.21 13.06
CA SER A 448 -33.44 17.57 11.92
C SER A 448 -33.23 19.04 11.52
N GLN A 449 -33.76 19.44 10.36
CA GLN A 449 -33.69 20.86 9.94
C GLN A 449 -34.36 21.81 10.94
N LEU A 450 -35.46 21.37 11.57
CA LEU A 450 -36.17 22.16 12.57
C LEU A 450 -35.35 22.29 13.85
N ASP A 451 -34.79 21.17 14.33
CA ASP A 451 -33.97 21.11 15.53
C ASP A 451 -32.69 21.92 15.38
N THR A 452 -32.06 21.87 14.20
CA THR A 452 -30.87 22.66 13.86
C THR A 452 -31.12 24.15 14.12
N ARG A 453 -32.28 24.69 13.68
CA ARG A 453 -32.63 26.10 13.91
C ARG A 453 -32.85 26.44 15.38
N THR A 454 -33.25 25.47 16.19
CA THR A 454 -33.46 25.64 17.64
C THR A 454 -32.13 25.66 18.37
N VAL A 455 -31.26 24.69 18.08
CA VAL A 455 -29.92 24.58 18.69
C VAL A 455 -29.02 25.74 18.25
N GLU A 456 -29.07 26.16 16.98
CA GLU A 456 -28.35 27.37 16.50
C GLU A 456 -28.81 28.66 17.17
N ARG A 457 -30.11 28.77 17.53
CA ARG A 457 -30.63 29.93 18.26
C ARG A 457 -30.05 29.99 19.67
N GLU A 458 -29.93 28.84 20.33
CA GLU A 458 -29.30 28.76 21.64
C GLU A 458 -27.80 29.04 21.56
N ALA A 459 -27.09 28.48 20.58
CA ALA A 459 -25.68 28.79 20.32
C ALA A 459 -25.45 30.30 20.12
N ALA A 460 -26.28 30.94 19.30
CA ALA A 460 -26.19 32.39 19.07
C ALA A 460 -26.48 33.20 20.35
N ARG A 461 -27.42 32.74 21.19
CA ARG A 461 -27.73 33.36 22.49
C ARG A 461 -26.55 33.26 23.45
N VAL A 462 -25.92 32.09 23.55
CA VAL A 462 -24.79 31.84 24.46
C VAL A 462 -23.52 32.58 24.00
N LEU A 463 -23.26 32.64 22.70
CA LEU A 463 -22.11 33.36 22.12
C LEU A 463 -22.32 34.87 21.96
N GLY A 464 -23.52 35.39 22.23
CA GLY A 464 -23.82 36.83 22.09
C GLY A 464 -23.84 37.36 20.65
N LEU A 465 -24.03 36.49 19.65
CA LEU A 465 -23.89 36.82 18.22
C LEU A 465 -25.10 37.57 17.60
N GLY A 466 -26.17 37.79 18.36
CA GLY A 466 -27.40 38.43 17.88
C GLY A 466 -28.03 37.71 16.67
N ASN A 467 -28.27 38.43 15.57
CA ASN A 467 -28.84 37.87 14.33
C ASN A 467 -27.77 37.35 13.36
N SER A 468 -26.48 37.57 13.61
CA SER A 468 -25.40 37.14 12.71
C SER A 468 -24.98 35.69 13.01
N ARG A 469 -25.55 34.73 12.27
CA ARG A 469 -25.25 33.28 12.43
C ARG A 469 -24.45 32.69 11.26
N ARG A 470 -24.06 33.54 10.31
CA ARG A 470 -23.44 33.12 9.05
C ARG A 470 -22.05 32.53 9.26
N GLU A 471 -21.24 33.18 10.10
CA GLU A 471 -19.86 32.74 10.40
C GLU A 471 -19.86 31.43 11.19
N LEU A 472 -20.68 31.33 12.24
CA LEU A 472 -20.89 30.09 13.00
C LEU A 472 -21.27 28.90 12.09
N ARG A 473 -22.21 29.12 11.15
CA ARG A 473 -22.60 28.08 10.18
C ARG A 473 -21.46 27.68 9.24
N ALA A 474 -20.64 28.64 8.82
CA ALA A 474 -19.49 28.37 7.96
C ALA A 474 -18.44 27.52 8.69
N GLU A 475 -18.14 27.86 9.96
CA GLU A 475 -17.20 27.10 10.80
C GLU A 475 -17.70 25.69 11.09
N VAL A 476 -18.98 25.53 11.44
CA VAL A 476 -19.61 24.21 11.63
C VAL A 476 -19.58 23.39 10.35
N ALA A 477 -19.85 24.01 9.19
CA ALA A 477 -19.79 23.32 7.91
C ALA A 477 -18.36 22.87 7.57
N GLN A 478 -17.36 23.71 7.79
CA GLN A 478 -15.95 23.36 7.61
C GLN A 478 -15.51 22.23 8.52
N LEU A 479 -15.89 22.26 9.81
CA LEU A 479 -15.58 21.19 10.73
C LEU A 479 -16.28 19.89 10.32
N ARG A 480 -17.56 19.92 9.95
CA ARG A 480 -18.26 18.74 9.42
C ARG A 480 -17.62 18.18 8.15
N VAL A 481 -17.09 19.02 7.27
CA VAL A 481 -16.33 18.57 6.09
C VAL A 481 -15.03 17.89 6.52
N ARG A 482 -14.29 18.44 7.50
CA ARG A 482 -13.09 17.78 8.05
C ARG A 482 -13.40 16.45 8.72
N LEU A 483 -14.44 16.39 9.56
CA LEU A 483 -14.90 15.15 10.20
C LEU A 483 -15.36 14.09 9.19
N ARG A 484 -15.91 14.54 8.05
CA ARG A 484 -16.27 13.66 6.92
C ARG A 484 -15.08 13.31 6.01
N ALA A 485 -13.97 14.04 6.09
CA ALA A 485 -12.75 13.72 5.36
C ALA A 485 -11.94 12.66 6.13
N SER A 486 -11.93 12.71 7.47
CA SER A 486 -11.40 11.63 8.32
C SER A 486 -12.21 10.33 8.23
N ASP A 487 -13.49 10.38 7.81
CA ASP A 487 -14.28 9.19 7.48
C ASP A 487 -13.62 8.36 6.35
N GLY A 488 -12.83 9.00 5.47
CA GLY A 488 -12.11 8.32 4.38
C GLY A 488 -10.99 7.42 4.86
N ASP A 489 -10.21 7.84 5.86
CA ASP A 489 -9.02 7.11 6.32
C ASP A 489 -9.38 5.97 7.31
N ALA A 490 -10.50 6.07 8.02
CA ALA A 490 -11.00 5.02 8.92
C ALA A 490 -11.86 3.95 8.20
N GLU A 491 -12.46 4.26 7.05
CA GLU A 491 -13.09 3.28 6.15
C GLU A 491 -12.13 2.66 5.13
N GLN A 492 -10.95 3.26 4.89
CA GLN A 492 -9.91 2.68 4.02
C GLN A 492 -9.27 1.39 4.58
N GLY A 493 -9.46 1.08 5.87
CA GLY A 493 -9.18 -0.25 6.44
C GLY A 493 -10.31 -1.28 6.21
N LYS A 494 -11.39 -0.89 5.53
CA LYS A 494 -12.64 -1.64 5.34
C LYS A 494 -13.21 -1.58 3.92
N HIS A 495 -12.38 -1.36 2.90
CA HIS A 495 -12.72 -1.82 1.55
C HIS A 495 -12.39 -3.32 1.40
N GLU A 496 -12.96 -4.16 2.28
CA GLU A 496 -13.45 -5.47 1.86
C GLU A 496 -14.77 -5.19 1.11
N PHE A 497 -14.91 -5.76 -0.08
CA PHE A 497 -16.08 -5.68 -0.97
C PHE A 497 -17.40 -5.49 -0.22
N GLY A 498 -18.08 -4.37 -0.50
CA GLY A 498 -19.37 -4.01 0.08
C GLY A 498 -20.39 -5.14 -0.07
N GLY A 499 -20.97 -5.56 1.06
CA GLY A 499 -21.99 -6.59 1.09
C GLY A 499 -23.37 -6.08 0.65
N GLY A 500 -23.83 -6.52 -0.51
CA GLY A 500 -25.22 -6.90 -0.78
C GLY A 500 -26.26 -5.80 -0.90
N PHE A 501 -26.36 -5.26 -2.12
CA PHE A 501 -27.62 -5.26 -2.88
C PHE A 501 -27.34 -6.06 -4.15
N GLY A 502 -28.29 -6.89 -4.62
CA GLY A 502 -28.09 -7.66 -5.85
C GLY A 502 -27.62 -6.77 -7.01
N LEU A 503 -26.66 -7.29 -7.78
CA LEU A 503 -26.20 -6.64 -9.00
C LEU A 503 -27.40 -6.54 -9.96
N GLN A 504 -27.59 -5.36 -10.52
CA GLN A 504 -28.63 -5.09 -11.50
C GLN A 504 -28.08 -5.37 -12.89
N ASP A 505 -28.85 -6.06 -13.74
CA ASP A 505 -28.51 -6.21 -15.15
C ASP A 505 -28.53 -4.85 -15.86
N LEU A 506 -27.59 -4.62 -16.78
CA LEU A 506 -27.43 -3.34 -17.49
C LEU A 506 -28.69 -2.85 -18.24
N GLY A 507 -29.65 -3.74 -18.50
CA GLY A 507 -30.92 -3.43 -19.16
C GLY A 507 -32.05 -2.99 -18.23
N ASP A 508 -31.91 -3.20 -16.92
CA ASP A 508 -33.02 -3.02 -15.96
C ASP A 508 -32.84 -1.75 -15.11
N PRO A 509 -33.86 -0.89 -15.00
CA PRO A 509 -33.77 0.34 -14.22
C PRO A 509 -33.79 0.08 -12.71
N LEU A 510 -32.98 0.83 -11.97
CA LEU A 510 -33.04 0.95 -10.53
C LEU A 510 -34.23 1.83 -10.13
N GLY A 511 -34.87 1.48 -9.00
CA GLY A 511 -35.86 2.35 -8.37
C GLY A 511 -35.23 3.68 -7.95
N ALA A 512 -35.90 4.80 -8.25
CA ALA A 512 -35.40 6.14 -7.94
C ALA A 512 -35.18 6.34 -6.43
N GLU A 513 -36.00 5.69 -5.61
CA GLU A 513 -35.90 5.62 -4.15
C GLU A 513 -34.65 4.90 -3.63
N SER A 514 -33.98 4.10 -4.46
CA SER A 514 -32.72 3.44 -4.07
C SER A 514 -31.54 4.40 -4.07
N PHE A 515 -31.64 5.53 -4.77
CA PHE A 515 -30.55 6.49 -4.86
C PHE A 515 -30.42 7.30 -3.56
N PRO A 516 -29.18 7.48 -3.06
CA PRO A 516 -28.95 8.15 -1.77
C PRO A 516 -29.35 9.63 -1.75
N HIS A 517 -29.33 10.31 -2.90
CA HIS A 517 -29.71 11.72 -3.00
C HIS A 517 -30.85 11.94 -3.98
N THR A 518 -32.04 12.18 -3.42
CA THR A 518 -33.24 12.46 -4.20
C THR A 518 -33.99 13.68 -3.68
N ARG A 519 -34.89 14.22 -4.50
CA ARG A 519 -35.82 15.29 -4.14
C ARG A 519 -37.25 14.76 -4.23
N ALA A 520 -38.00 14.88 -3.13
CA ALA A 520 -39.40 14.48 -3.09
C ALA A 520 -40.25 15.28 -4.09
N ARG A 521 -41.18 14.61 -4.77
CA ARG A 521 -42.17 15.21 -5.67
C ARG A 521 -43.58 15.09 -5.07
N ALA A 522 -44.46 16.02 -5.45
CA ALA A 522 -45.85 16.04 -4.97
C ALA A 522 -46.68 14.85 -5.50
N SER A 523 -46.29 14.27 -6.64
CA SER A 523 -46.82 13.00 -7.16
C SER A 523 -45.73 12.32 -8.01
N GLY A 524 -45.69 10.98 -7.97
CA GLY A 524 -44.69 10.17 -8.68
C GLY A 524 -43.42 9.84 -7.87
N PRO A 525 -42.49 9.04 -8.45
CA PRO A 525 -41.23 8.68 -7.80
C PRO A 525 -40.34 9.91 -7.54
N PRO A 526 -39.47 9.85 -6.53
CA PRO A 526 -38.60 10.97 -6.19
C PRO A 526 -37.61 11.26 -7.32
N GLU A 527 -37.22 12.53 -7.46
CA GLU A 527 -36.30 12.96 -8.50
C GLU A 527 -34.86 12.70 -8.07
N VAL A 528 -34.13 11.89 -8.85
CA VAL A 528 -32.69 11.63 -8.62
C VAL A 528 -31.90 12.90 -8.90
N LEU A 529 -31.02 13.28 -7.98
CA LEU A 529 -30.23 14.50 -8.10
C LEU A 529 -28.87 14.26 -8.79
N ASP A 530 -28.33 15.34 -9.37
CA ASP A 530 -26.97 15.38 -9.92
C ASP A 530 -25.94 15.40 -8.78
N HIS A 531 -25.54 14.22 -8.30
CA HIS A 531 -24.69 14.06 -7.12
C HIS A 531 -23.68 12.93 -7.30
N PRO A 532 -22.40 13.08 -6.86
CA PRO A 532 -21.38 12.04 -7.03
C PRO A 532 -21.74 10.73 -6.34
N ALA A 533 -22.37 10.78 -5.15
CA ALA A 533 -22.79 9.56 -4.45
C ALA A 533 -23.91 8.79 -5.19
N ASN A 534 -24.70 9.46 -6.05
CA ASN A 534 -25.66 8.76 -6.91
C ASN A 534 -24.95 8.07 -8.08
N LEU A 535 -23.86 8.63 -8.62
CA LEU A 535 -23.04 7.95 -9.63
C LEU A 535 -22.34 6.73 -9.02
N ALA A 536 -21.78 6.88 -7.81
CA ALA A 536 -21.17 5.76 -7.07
C ALA A 536 -22.18 4.63 -6.85
N HIS A 537 -23.38 4.98 -6.36
CA HIS A 537 -24.47 4.01 -6.22
C HIS A 537 -24.84 3.35 -7.55
N LEU A 538 -24.95 4.12 -8.64
CA LEU A 538 -25.21 3.59 -9.97
C LEU A 538 -24.16 2.53 -10.34
N THR A 539 -22.88 2.90 -10.30
CA THR A 539 -21.78 2.01 -10.70
C THR A 539 -21.69 0.78 -9.80
N ASP A 540 -21.90 0.93 -8.50
CA ASP A 540 -21.84 -0.18 -7.55
C ASP A 540 -23.02 -1.16 -7.76
N ARG A 541 -24.22 -0.66 -8.06
CA ARG A 541 -25.40 -1.49 -8.33
C ARG A 541 -25.33 -2.23 -9.66
N TYR A 542 -24.70 -1.67 -10.68
CA TYR A 542 -24.44 -2.37 -11.94
C TYR A 542 -23.09 -3.13 -11.93
N GLY A 543 -22.38 -3.21 -10.79
CA GLY A 543 -21.14 -3.98 -10.67
C GLY A 543 -19.95 -3.41 -11.45
N ILE A 544 -20.00 -2.14 -11.83
CA ILE A 544 -18.93 -1.45 -12.57
C ILE A 544 -17.87 -0.99 -11.56
N GLN A 545 -16.79 -1.76 -11.45
CA GLN A 545 -15.71 -1.43 -10.52
C GLN A 545 -14.74 -0.45 -11.14
N LEU A 546 -14.86 0.82 -10.77
CA LEU A 546 -13.97 1.89 -11.25
C LEU A 546 -12.75 2.06 -10.35
N ARG A 547 -11.59 2.30 -10.95
CA ARG A 547 -10.33 2.65 -10.27
C ARG A 547 -9.55 3.67 -11.09
N TYR A 548 -8.72 4.48 -10.44
CA TYR A 548 -7.85 5.43 -11.14
C TYR A 548 -6.39 5.00 -11.04
N ASN A 549 -5.75 4.78 -12.19
CA ASN A 549 -4.34 4.41 -12.22
C ASN A 549 -3.48 5.67 -12.18
N MET A 550 -2.73 5.84 -11.08
CA MET A 550 -1.92 7.04 -10.85
C MET A 550 -0.71 7.18 -11.78
N ILE A 551 -0.25 6.07 -12.38
CA ILE A 551 0.89 6.05 -13.30
C ILE A 551 0.44 6.41 -14.71
N THR A 552 -0.61 5.74 -15.22
CA THR A 552 -1.13 5.98 -16.58
C THR A 552 -2.10 7.15 -16.65
N LYS A 553 -2.52 7.69 -15.49
CA LYS A 553 -3.45 8.82 -15.35
C LYS A 553 -4.78 8.56 -16.05
N SER A 554 -5.21 7.30 -16.08
CA SER A 554 -6.42 6.83 -16.77
C SER A 554 -7.39 6.19 -15.81
N MET A 555 -8.68 6.26 -16.15
CA MET A 555 -9.71 5.46 -15.51
C MET A 555 -9.57 4.01 -15.99
N GLU A 556 -9.62 3.08 -15.06
CA GLU A 556 -9.70 1.66 -15.33
C GLU A 556 -10.99 1.11 -14.72
N TRP A 557 -11.53 0.06 -15.32
CA TRP A 557 -12.74 -0.57 -14.82
C TRP A 557 -12.72 -2.07 -15.04
N ASP A 558 -13.54 -2.74 -14.26
CA ASP A 558 -13.86 -4.16 -14.44
C ASP A 558 -15.37 -4.35 -14.50
N HIS A 559 -15.84 -5.00 -15.56
CA HIS A 559 -17.23 -5.40 -15.78
C HIS A 559 -17.30 -6.42 -16.94
N PRO A 560 -18.07 -7.52 -16.81
CA PRO A 560 -18.13 -8.58 -17.83
C PRO A 560 -18.64 -8.09 -19.21
N ASP A 561 -19.69 -7.27 -19.22
CA ASP A 561 -20.31 -6.78 -20.46
C ASP A 561 -19.78 -5.43 -20.96
N ILE A 562 -18.89 -4.79 -20.19
CA ILE A 562 -18.26 -3.51 -20.55
C ILE A 562 -16.74 -3.74 -20.59
N PRO A 563 -16.21 -4.25 -21.70
CA PRO A 563 -14.80 -4.60 -21.81
C PRO A 563 -13.90 -3.41 -21.51
N SER A 564 -12.88 -3.64 -20.69
CA SER A 564 -11.84 -2.64 -20.35
C SER A 564 -10.68 -2.59 -21.35
N ALA A 565 -10.69 -3.48 -22.34
CA ALA A 565 -9.69 -3.57 -23.40
C ALA A 565 -10.29 -3.34 -24.79
N GLY A 566 -9.49 -2.81 -25.73
CA GLY A 566 -9.85 -2.53 -27.12
C GLY A 566 -9.72 -1.05 -27.50
N ASP A 567 -9.70 -0.76 -28.81
CA ASP A 567 -9.34 0.55 -29.37
C ASP A 567 -10.18 1.74 -28.87
N ASN A 568 -11.38 1.49 -28.33
CA ASN A 568 -12.32 2.52 -27.88
C ASN A 568 -13.00 2.20 -26.53
N ALA A 569 -12.34 1.41 -25.68
CA ALA A 569 -12.92 0.88 -24.44
C ALA A 569 -13.41 2.00 -23.49
N GLU A 570 -12.60 3.06 -23.29
CA GLU A 570 -12.94 4.13 -22.34
C GLU A 570 -14.17 4.92 -22.80
N ASN A 571 -14.24 5.28 -24.09
CA ASN A 571 -15.43 5.93 -24.65
C ASN A 571 -16.67 5.02 -24.62
N ARG A 572 -16.49 3.69 -24.73
CA ARG A 572 -17.57 2.73 -24.54
C ARG A 572 -18.09 2.78 -23.10
N LEU A 573 -17.21 2.72 -22.09
CA LEU A 573 -17.61 2.89 -20.68
C LEU A 573 -18.42 4.18 -20.49
N PHE A 574 -17.94 5.32 -21.01
CA PHE A 574 -18.66 6.58 -20.93
C PHE A 574 -20.05 6.51 -21.57
N SER A 575 -20.16 5.88 -22.74
CA SER A 575 -21.45 5.67 -23.41
C SER A 575 -22.40 4.82 -22.58
N GLU A 576 -21.91 3.73 -21.98
CA GLU A 576 -22.71 2.87 -21.10
C GLU A 576 -23.17 3.61 -19.85
N LEU A 577 -22.29 4.36 -19.19
CA LEU A 577 -22.65 5.17 -18.01
C LEU A 577 -23.69 6.25 -18.34
N LEU A 578 -23.61 6.87 -19.52
CA LEU A 578 -24.64 7.81 -20.00
C LEU A 578 -25.98 7.11 -20.28
N GLY A 579 -25.93 5.89 -20.81
CA GLY A 579 -27.08 5.03 -21.04
C GLY A 579 -27.76 4.67 -19.71
N LEU A 580 -27.00 4.15 -18.76
CA LEU A 580 -27.47 3.82 -17.41
C LEU A 580 -28.00 5.06 -16.69
N ALA A 581 -27.28 6.18 -16.67
CA ALA A 581 -27.80 7.41 -16.06
C ALA A 581 -29.15 7.82 -16.66
N SER A 582 -29.31 7.69 -17.98
CA SER A 582 -30.58 7.99 -18.66
C SER A 582 -31.69 6.99 -18.31
N LEU A 583 -31.37 5.69 -18.28
CA LEU A 583 -32.28 4.61 -17.88
C LEU A 583 -32.83 4.83 -16.45
N ASN A 584 -32.00 5.35 -15.57
CA ASN A 584 -32.29 5.54 -14.15
C ASN A 584 -32.77 6.96 -13.81
N ALA A 585 -33.10 7.77 -14.82
CA ALA A 585 -33.50 9.18 -14.67
C ALA A 585 -32.51 10.04 -13.85
N MET A 586 -31.24 9.65 -13.82
CA MET A 586 -30.17 10.40 -13.18
C MET A 586 -29.70 11.53 -14.11
N PRO A 587 -29.55 12.77 -13.60
CA PRO A 587 -28.98 13.86 -14.38
C PRO A 587 -27.55 13.54 -14.84
N LYS A 588 -27.27 13.77 -16.12
CA LYS A 588 -25.98 13.46 -16.78
C LYS A 588 -25.06 14.68 -16.95
N THR A 589 -25.48 15.87 -16.54
CA THR A 589 -24.81 17.15 -16.81
C THR A 589 -23.37 17.21 -16.29
N ASN A 590 -23.10 16.61 -15.13
CA ASN A 590 -21.76 16.60 -14.51
C ASN A 590 -21.19 15.18 -14.35
N LEU A 591 -21.66 14.21 -15.15
CA LEU A 591 -21.26 12.80 -15.05
C LEU A 591 -19.73 12.64 -15.14
N ASP A 592 -19.08 13.30 -16.09
CA ASP A 592 -17.61 13.26 -16.24
C ASP A 592 -16.87 13.80 -15.00
N THR A 593 -17.42 14.84 -14.36
CA THR A 593 -16.81 15.44 -13.17
C THR A 593 -16.96 14.51 -11.97
N HIS A 594 -18.13 13.89 -11.81
CA HIS A 594 -18.37 12.90 -10.75
C HIS A 594 -17.56 11.64 -10.97
N LEU A 595 -17.40 11.21 -12.22
CA LEU A 595 -16.62 10.03 -12.58
C LEU A 595 -15.14 10.22 -12.22
N LEU A 596 -14.57 11.38 -12.57
CA LEU A 596 -13.21 11.73 -12.16
C LEU A 596 -13.06 11.76 -10.63
N GLY A 597 -14.02 12.35 -9.90
CA GLY A 597 -14.00 12.35 -8.43
C GLY A 597 -14.13 10.96 -7.82
N LEU A 598 -14.93 10.09 -8.42
CA LEU A 598 -15.11 8.70 -7.98
C LEU A 598 -13.86 7.86 -8.23
N GLY A 599 -13.19 8.06 -9.38
CA GLY A 599 -11.92 7.41 -9.67
C GLY A 599 -10.81 7.86 -8.73
N ASP A 600 -10.71 9.16 -8.44
CA ASP A 600 -9.69 9.70 -7.53
C ASP A 600 -9.78 9.09 -6.12
N ALA A 601 -11.01 8.93 -5.61
CA ALA A 601 -11.30 8.24 -4.35
C ALA A 601 -10.94 6.73 -4.37
N ARG A 602 -10.76 6.16 -5.56
CA ARG A 602 -10.40 4.75 -5.81
C ARG A 602 -9.08 4.67 -6.58
N SER A 603 -8.17 5.59 -6.31
CA SER A 603 -6.86 5.64 -6.97
C SER A 603 -5.92 4.56 -6.43
N TYR A 604 -5.08 4.04 -7.31
CA TYR A 604 -4.07 3.05 -6.96
C TYR A 604 -2.80 3.27 -7.80
N ASN A 605 -1.68 2.78 -7.30
CA ASN A 605 -0.39 2.94 -7.94
C ASN A 605 0.22 1.56 -8.23
N PRO A 606 0.06 1.04 -9.46
CA PRO A 606 0.44 -0.33 -9.79
C PRO A 606 1.92 -0.63 -9.58
N VAL A 607 2.80 0.37 -9.71
CA VAL A 607 4.24 0.20 -9.55
C VAL A 607 4.60 0.03 -8.08
N THR A 608 4.11 0.93 -7.21
CA THR A 608 4.38 0.84 -5.78
C THR A 608 3.68 -0.35 -5.14
N ASP A 609 2.46 -0.67 -5.58
CA ASP A 609 1.70 -1.83 -5.10
C ASP A 609 2.44 -3.13 -5.39
N TYR A 610 3.01 -3.25 -6.60
CA TYR A 610 3.87 -4.37 -6.97
C TYR A 610 5.13 -4.43 -6.10
N PHE A 611 5.86 -3.32 -5.94
CA PHE A 611 7.07 -3.28 -5.13
C PHE A 611 6.85 -3.55 -3.65
N CYS A 612 5.73 -3.11 -3.07
CA CYS A 612 5.38 -3.40 -1.68
C CYS A 612 5.17 -4.90 -1.42
N GLY A 613 4.84 -5.68 -2.45
CA GLY A 613 4.76 -7.14 -2.37
C GLY A 613 6.12 -7.85 -2.41
N LEU A 614 7.18 -7.18 -2.85
CA LEU A 614 8.51 -7.78 -2.99
C LEU A 614 9.30 -7.73 -1.68
N ARG A 615 10.13 -8.75 -1.44
CA ARG A 615 11.11 -8.77 -0.34
C ARG A 615 12.50 -9.01 -0.91
N TRP A 616 13.41 -8.09 -0.59
CA TRP A 616 14.81 -8.23 -0.97
C TRP A 616 15.48 -9.34 -0.16
N ASP A 617 16.25 -10.18 -0.84
CA ASP A 617 17.00 -11.30 -0.28
C ASP A 617 18.34 -10.90 0.38
N GLY A 618 18.68 -9.61 0.37
CA GLY A 618 19.92 -9.08 0.95
C GLY A 618 21.14 -9.19 0.03
N LEU A 619 20.99 -9.72 -1.19
CA LEU A 619 22.08 -9.83 -2.17
C LEU A 619 22.05 -8.67 -3.16
N SER A 620 23.15 -7.90 -3.23
CA SER A 620 23.30 -6.78 -4.16
C SER A 620 23.38 -7.27 -5.61
N ARG A 621 22.53 -6.73 -6.46
CA ARG A 621 22.46 -6.95 -7.91
C ARG A 621 22.91 -5.75 -8.71
N PHE A 622 23.07 -4.59 -8.08
CA PHE A 622 23.50 -3.36 -8.75
C PHE A 622 24.89 -3.54 -9.39
N ASP A 623 25.84 -4.12 -8.66
CA ASP A 623 27.21 -4.34 -9.15
C ASP A 623 27.26 -5.39 -10.27
N ARG A 624 26.46 -6.45 -10.15
CA ARG A 624 26.34 -7.49 -11.17
C ARG A 624 25.74 -6.92 -12.45
N LEU A 625 24.70 -6.09 -12.33
CA LEU A 625 24.10 -5.39 -13.47
C LEU A 625 25.12 -4.49 -14.15
N ALA A 626 25.85 -3.67 -13.37
CA ALA A 626 26.88 -2.76 -13.87
C ALA A 626 28.00 -3.51 -14.62
N ALA A 627 28.44 -4.66 -14.10
CA ALA A 627 29.45 -5.49 -14.74
C ALA A 627 28.96 -6.10 -16.07
N GLN A 628 27.68 -6.46 -16.18
CA GLN A 628 27.10 -7.10 -17.36
C GLN A 628 26.65 -6.12 -18.45
N LEU A 629 26.56 -4.82 -18.15
CA LEU A 629 26.23 -3.77 -19.12
C LEU A 629 27.28 -3.57 -20.23
N GLY A 630 28.50 -4.11 -20.04
CA GLY A 630 29.60 -3.89 -20.98
C GLY A 630 29.95 -2.40 -21.13
N ALA A 631 29.80 -1.63 -20.05
CA ALA A 631 29.96 -0.19 -20.09
C ALA A 631 31.43 0.22 -20.25
N SER A 632 31.68 1.34 -20.91
CA SER A 632 33.04 1.88 -21.11
C SER A 632 33.74 2.31 -19.81
N ASP A 633 32.96 2.63 -18.77
CA ASP A 633 33.45 3.01 -17.45
C ASP A 633 32.58 2.32 -16.36
N PRO A 634 33.07 1.25 -15.71
CA PRO A 634 32.32 0.50 -14.71
C PRO A 634 31.90 1.33 -13.48
N ILE A 635 32.71 2.32 -13.09
CA ILE A 635 32.42 3.17 -11.93
C ILE A 635 31.24 4.09 -12.26
N VAL A 636 31.28 4.73 -13.43
CA VAL A 636 30.17 5.55 -13.91
C VAL A 636 28.91 4.70 -14.07
N ALA A 637 29.03 3.47 -14.58
CA ALA A 637 27.89 2.56 -14.74
C ALA A 637 27.22 2.24 -13.40
N ALA A 638 27.99 1.89 -12.36
CA ALA A 638 27.47 1.59 -11.04
C ALA A 638 26.72 2.78 -10.43
N ILE A 639 27.31 3.98 -10.49
CA ILE A 639 26.67 5.21 -10.00
C ILE A 639 25.39 5.50 -10.78
N ALA A 640 25.46 5.45 -12.12
CA ALA A 640 24.33 5.77 -13.00
C ALA A 640 23.13 4.85 -12.71
N LEU A 641 23.35 3.53 -12.64
CA LEU A 641 22.31 2.55 -12.38
C LEU A 641 21.72 2.68 -10.98
N ARG A 642 22.57 2.89 -9.97
CA ARG A 642 22.12 3.11 -8.59
C ARG A 642 21.17 4.31 -8.54
N VAL A 643 21.63 5.45 -9.06
CA VAL A 643 20.84 6.69 -9.13
C VAL A 643 19.54 6.45 -9.88
N PHE A 644 19.59 5.80 -11.05
CA PHE A 644 18.40 5.56 -11.86
C PHE A 644 17.37 4.63 -11.19
N LEU A 645 17.80 3.49 -10.67
CA LEU A 645 16.91 2.51 -10.05
C LEU A 645 16.23 3.10 -8.80
N LEU A 646 17.01 3.75 -7.93
CA LEU A 646 16.48 4.43 -6.75
C LEU A 646 15.56 5.59 -7.15
N GLN A 647 15.92 6.38 -8.16
CA GLN A 647 15.11 7.50 -8.64
C GLN A 647 13.80 7.01 -9.27
N ALA A 648 13.83 5.88 -9.97
CA ALA A 648 12.62 5.27 -10.54
C ALA A 648 11.67 4.82 -9.42
N CYS A 649 12.19 4.17 -8.37
CA CYS A 649 11.40 3.83 -7.17
C CYS A 649 10.84 5.08 -6.48
N ALA A 650 11.69 6.09 -6.24
CA ALA A 650 11.30 7.34 -5.61
C ALA A 650 10.25 8.11 -6.43
N ALA A 651 10.38 8.10 -7.76
CA ALA A 651 9.40 8.72 -8.65
C ALA A 651 8.05 8.00 -8.58
N ALA A 652 8.03 6.65 -8.63
CA ALA A 652 6.80 5.89 -8.51
C ALA A 652 6.04 6.24 -7.22
N ASP A 653 6.73 6.35 -6.09
CA ASP A 653 6.18 6.70 -4.77
C ASP A 653 6.04 8.21 -4.54
N HIS A 654 6.38 9.04 -5.52
CA HIS A 654 6.47 10.50 -5.36
C HIS A 654 7.29 10.94 -4.12
N ALA A 655 8.33 10.17 -3.79
CA ALA A 655 9.22 10.32 -2.64
C ALA A 655 8.54 10.30 -1.26
N GLU A 656 7.31 9.80 -1.13
CA GLU A 656 6.54 9.83 0.12
C GLU A 656 7.26 9.12 1.28
N ARG A 657 7.75 7.89 1.07
CA ARG A 657 8.47 7.12 2.10
C ARG A 657 9.73 7.80 2.58
N ALA A 658 10.51 8.32 1.66
CA ALA A 658 11.76 8.98 2.00
C ALA A 658 11.53 10.32 2.74
N ARG A 659 10.44 11.04 2.41
CA ARG A 659 10.02 12.26 3.11
C ARG A 659 9.48 11.99 4.52
N ALA A 660 8.92 10.81 4.77
CA ALA A 660 8.56 10.38 6.11
C ALA A 660 9.79 10.20 7.01
N ILE A 661 10.94 9.83 6.43
CA ILE A 661 12.23 9.71 7.14
C ILE A 661 12.89 11.10 7.27
N ASN A 662 12.91 11.87 6.18
CA ASN A 662 13.50 13.21 6.14
C ASN A 662 12.61 14.19 5.39
N SER A 663 11.92 15.05 6.13
CA SER A 663 10.98 16.02 5.58
C SER A 663 11.62 17.11 4.71
N LEU A 664 12.95 17.26 4.74
CA LEU A 664 13.70 18.20 3.88
C LEU A 664 13.92 17.65 2.47
N TRP A 665 13.64 16.38 2.22
CA TRP A 665 13.83 15.78 0.91
C TRP A 665 12.72 16.21 -0.05
N GLU A 666 13.13 16.62 -1.24
CA GLU A 666 12.22 17.12 -2.28
C GLU A 666 12.05 16.08 -3.39
N ALA A 667 10.83 15.94 -3.91
CA ALA A 667 10.48 14.96 -4.95
C ALA A 667 10.98 15.39 -6.34
N HIS A 668 12.30 15.46 -6.51
CA HIS A 668 12.97 15.78 -7.78
C HIS A 668 13.57 14.52 -8.42
N PHE A 669 13.24 14.31 -9.69
CA PHE A 669 13.65 13.12 -10.46
C PHE A 669 14.31 13.56 -11.78
N GLU A 670 15.39 14.33 -11.66
CA GLU A 670 15.99 15.09 -12.76
C GLU A 670 17.10 14.38 -13.55
N TYR A 671 17.58 13.22 -13.07
CA TYR A 671 18.69 12.50 -13.69
C TYR A 671 18.24 11.57 -14.82
N VAL A 672 18.93 11.63 -15.95
CA VAL A 672 18.64 10.89 -17.17
C VAL A 672 19.89 10.10 -17.57
N ILE A 673 19.81 8.77 -17.54
CA ILE A 673 20.85 7.94 -18.15
C ILE A 673 20.74 8.10 -19.67
N VAL A 674 21.86 8.40 -20.33
CA VAL A 674 21.91 8.50 -21.79
C VAL A 674 22.81 7.40 -22.34
N LEU A 675 22.24 6.45 -23.07
CA LEU A 675 22.94 5.28 -23.57
C LEU A 675 23.54 5.54 -24.96
N LEU A 676 24.84 5.27 -25.10
CA LEU A 676 25.59 5.35 -26.37
C LEU A 676 25.99 3.97 -26.87
N GLY A 677 26.14 3.82 -28.18
CA GLY A 677 26.53 2.58 -28.89
C GLY A 677 25.94 2.53 -30.32
N GLU A 678 26.20 1.49 -31.10
CA GLU A 678 25.73 1.44 -32.50
C GLU A 678 24.20 1.22 -32.60
N GLN A 679 23.62 1.67 -33.72
CA GLN A 679 22.20 1.47 -34.00
C GLN A 679 21.91 -0.03 -34.18
N GLY A 680 20.91 -0.56 -33.47
CA GLY A 680 20.51 -1.97 -33.59
C GLY A 680 21.04 -2.89 -32.47
N GLU A 681 21.81 -2.38 -31.50
CA GLU A 681 22.33 -3.17 -30.37
C GLU A 681 21.30 -3.53 -29.29
N GLY A 682 20.03 -3.16 -29.48
CA GLY A 682 18.93 -3.57 -28.59
C GLY A 682 18.84 -2.79 -27.28
N LYS A 683 19.50 -1.62 -27.15
CA LYS A 683 19.52 -0.80 -25.91
C LYS A 683 18.13 -0.45 -25.37
N THR A 684 17.24 0.02 -26.25
CA THR A 684 15.85 0.38 -25.92
C THR A 684 15.06 -0.83 -25.42
N LYS A 685 15.14 -1.96 -26.13
CA LYS A 685 14.51 -3.22 -25.70
C LYS A 685 15.12 -3.79 -24.41
N GLY A 686 16.41 -3.55 -24.20
CA GLY A 686 17.15 -4.00 -23.02
C GLY A 686 16.64 -3.36 -21.73
N PHE A 687 16.36 -2.05 -21.73
CA PHE A 687 15.85 -1.37 -20.53
C PHE A 687 14.46 -1.87 -20.14
N LYS A 688 13.60 -2.12 -21.13
CA LYS A 688 12.31 -2.78 -20.89
C LYS A 688 12.46 -4.16 -20.26
N LYS A 689 13.47 -4.93 -20.70
CA LYS A 689 13.76 -6.28 -20.16
C LYS A 689 14.30 -6.25 -18.73
N LEU A 690 14.85 -5.11 -18.27
CA LEU A 690 15.23 -4.95 -16.86
C LEU A 690 14.02 -4.79 -15.94
N LEU A 691 12.81 -4.66 -16.49
CA LEU A 691 11.57 -4.57 -15.73
C LEU A 691 10.95 -5.97 -15.58
N PRO A 692 10.46 -6.31 -14.37
CA PRO A 692 9.60 -7.47 -14.15
C PRO A 692 8.40 -7.42 -15.10
N GLN A 693 7.96 -8.59 -15.56
CA GLN A 693 6.91 -8.71 -16.58
C GLN A 693 5.66 -7.84 -16.30
N PRO A 694 5.11 -7.76 -15.07
CA PRO A 694 3.93 -6.94 -14.79
C PRO A 694 4.16 -5.44 -14.98
N LEU A 695 5.40 -4.95 -14.84
CA LEU A 695 5.72 -3.52 -14.93
C LEU A 695 6.11 -3.06 -16.34
N ARG A 696 6.33 -3.99 -17.28
CA ARG A 696 6.72 -3.67 -18.67
C ARG A 696 5.69 -2.82 -19.41
N GLY A 697 4.42 -2.85 -18.98
CA GLY A 697 3.34 -2.01 -19.52
C GLY A 697 3.49 -0.52 -19.22
N TYR A 698 4.25 -0.15 -18.17
CA TYR A 698 4.48 1.24 -17.76
C TYR A 698 5.78 1.83 -18.32
N TYR A 699 6.43 1.11 -19.24
CA TYR A 699 7.61 1.58 -19.96
C TYR A 699 7.26 1.95 -21.40
N ARG A 700 7.69 3.14 -21.81
CA ARG A 700 7.44 3.67 -23.16
C ARG A 700 8.73 3.91 -23.92
N GLU A 701 8.78 3.39 -25.14
CA GLU A 701 9.95 3.46 -26.04
C GLU A 701 9.82 4.59 -27.06
N GLY A 702 10.95 5.16 -27.50
CA GLY A 702 11.07 6.00 -28.70
C GLY A 702 10.26 7.29 -28.66
N GLN A 703 10.09 7.90 -27.49
CA GLN A 703 9.26 9.09 -27.37
C GLN A 703 10.04 10.37 -27.70
N VAL A 704 9.48 11.19 -28.59
CA VAL A 704 9.97 12.55 -28.82
C VAL A 704 9.28 13.49 -27.83
N LEU A 705 10.06 14.09 -26.93
CA LEU A 705 9.54 15.03 -25.93
C LEU A 705 9.39 16.44 -26.54
N ASN A 706 8.15 16.82 -26.83
CA ASN A 706 7.80 18.17 -27.25
C ASN A 706 7.06 18.92 -26.12
N LEU A 707 7.75 19.84 -25.46
CA LEU A 707 7.21 20.60 -24.32
C LEU A 707 6.11 21.60 -24.69
N ASN A 708 5.98 21.94 -25.98
CA ASN A 708 4.96 22.87 -26.46
C ASN A 708 3.67 22.15 -26.89
N ASP A 709 3.69 20.82 -26.94
CA ASP A 709 2.56 19.99 -27.31
C ASP A 709 1.99 19.28 -26.08
N LYS A 710 0.73 19.58 -25.77
CA LYS A 710 0.04 19.04 -24.60
C LYS A 710 -0.20 17.53 -24.72
N ASP A 711 -0.41 17.02 -25.93
CA ASP A 711 -0.67 15.60 -26.15
C ASP A 711 0.63 14.80 -26.01
N SER A 712 1.74 15.32 -26.55
CA SER A 712 3.10 14.79 -26.30
C SER A 712 3.41 14.72 -24.81
N MET A 713 3.14 15.79 -24.06
CA MET A 713 3.35 15.84 -22.61
C MET A 713 2.49 14.82 -21.86
N LYS A 714 1.19 14.69 -22.21
CA LYS A 714 0.31 13.69 -21.61
C LYS A 714 0.81 12.28 -21.89
N GLN A 715 1.18 11.98 -23.13
CA GLN A 715 1.66 10.66 -23.54
C GLN A 715 2.93 10.26 -22.77
N VAL A 716 3.87 11.18 -22.62
CA VAL A 716 5.10 10.96 -21.87
C VAL A 716 4.81 10.76 -20.38
N LEU A 717 4.04 11.65 -19.78
CA LEU A 717 3.81 11.68 -18.32
C LEU A 717 2.79 10.64 -17.83
N SER A 718 2.23 9.82 -18.72
CA SER A 718 1.31 8.71 -18.41
C SER A 718 2.05 7.35 -18.38
N ASN A 719 3.34 7.37 -18.04
CA ASN A 719 4.21 6.21 -17.95
C ASN A 719 5.16 6.39 -16.76
N TRP A 720 5.66 5.29 -16.22
CA TRP A 720 6.63 5.32 -15.13
C TRP A 720 8.05 5.59 -15.64
N ILE A 721 8.46 4.90 -16.71
CA ILE A 721 9.77 5.08 -17.32
C ILE A 721 9.58 5.36 -18.80
N VAL A 722 10.18 6.45 -19.28
CA VAL A 722 10.11 6.84 -20.69
C VAL A 722 11.50 6.91 -21.28
N GLU A 723 11.68 6.18 -22.37
CA GLU A 723 12.85 6.31 -23.22
C GLU A 723 12.61 7.40 -24.27
N LEU A 724 13.50 8.40 -24.22
CA LEU A 724 13.55 9.52 -25.13
C LEU A 724 14.42 9.13 -26.32
N GLY A 725 13.76 8.80 -27.43
CA GLY A 725 14.43 8.55 -28.69
C GLY A 725 14.98 9.84 -29.30
N GLU A 726 16.12 9.73 -29.99
CA GLU A 726 16.71 10.82 -30.79
C GLU A 726 16.99 12.10 -29.98
N LEU A 727 17.64 11.95 -28.83
CA LEU A 727 18.04 13.08 -28.00
C LEU A 727 18.93 14.10 -28.77
N ASP A 728 19.70 13.63 -29.76
CA ASP A 728 20.62 14.39 -30.62
C ASP A 728 19.95 15.58 -31.34
N ALA A 729 18.76 15.38 -31.90
CA ALA A 729 18.00 16.42 -32.61
C ALA A 729 17.49 17.53 -31.66
N THR A 730 17.56 17.32 -30.34
CA THR A 730 16.91 18.20 -29.35
C THR A 730 17.87 18.94 -28.42
N PHE A 731 19.19 18.84 -28.60
CA PHE A 731 20.18 19.57 -27.78
C PHE A 731 20.52 20.98 -28.28
N GLY A 732 19.67 21.59 -29.12
CA GLY A 732 19.75 23.02 -29.41
C GLY A 732 19.67 23.88 -28.14
N LYS A 733 20.49 24.93 -28.02
CA LYS A 733 20.66 25.72 -26.78
C LYS A 733 19.37 26.24 -26.12
N SER A 734 18.34 26.57 -26.91
CA SER A 734 17.03 27.00 -26.38
C SER A 734 16.18 25.84 -25.84
N ALA A 735 16.21 24.69 -26.51
CA ALA A 735 15.50 23.47 -26.10
C ALA A 735 16.09 22.85 -24.81
N VAL A 736 17.41 22.96 -24.64
CA VAL A 736 18.14 22.45 -23.46
C VAL A 736 17.70 23.13 -22.16
N SER A 737 17.51 24.46 -22.16
CA SER A 737 17.06 25.18 -20.95
C SER A 737 15.64 24.82 -20.54
N GLN A 738 14.72 24.71 -21.50
CA GLN A 738 13.33 24.32 -21.24
C GLN A 738 13.22 22.88 -20.74
N LYS A 739 13.99 21.95 -21.33
CA LYS A 739 14.07 20.56 -20.86
C LYS A 739 14.62 20.45 -19.45
N LYS A 740 15.66 21.22 -19.09
CA LYS A 740 16.17 21.27 -17.72
C LYS A 740 15.09 21.68 -16.72
N ALA A 741 14.39 22.77 -17.02
CA ALA A 741 13.29 23.23 -16.19
C ALA A 741 12.19 22.16 -16.05
N PHE A 742 11.90 21.43 -17.12
CA PHE A 742 10.93 20.34 -17.12
C PHE A 742 11.38 19.12 -16.28
N LEU A 743 12.62 18.65 -16.45
CA LEU A 743 13.19 17.54 -15.69
C LEU A 743 13.27 17.86 -14.19
N SER A 744 13.43 19.14 -13.83
CA SER A 744 13.54 19.58 -12.43
C SER A 744 12.19 19.74 -11.72
N ARG A 745 11.04 19.58 -12.38
CA ARG A 745 9.74 19.76 -11.71
C ARG A 745 9.43 18.58 -10.80
N SER A 746 8.87 18.87 -9.63
CA SER A 746 8.31 17.88 -8.73
C SER A 746 6.85 17.54 -9.07
N THR A 747 6.14 18.43 -9.77
CA THR A 747 4.75 18.22 -10.18
C THR A 747 4.55 18.51 -11.66
N ASP A 748 3.53 17.86 -12.21
CA ASP A 748 3.10 17.99 -13.60
C ASP A 748 1.68 18.54 -13.67
N GLU A 749 1.53 19.66 -14.36
CA GLU A 749 0.21 20.21 -14.67
C GLU A 749 -0.25 19.66 -16.02
N ILE A 750 -1.30 18.83 -15.99
CA ILE A 750 -1.91 18.23 -17.18
C ILE A 750 -3.40 18.52 -17.17
N ARG A 751 -3.93 18.96 -18.32
CA ARG A 751 -5.37 19.07 -18.52
C ARG A 751 -5.85 17.86 -19.30
N ALA A 752 -6.63 16.99 -18.67
CA ALA A 752 -7.26 15.89 -19.37
C ALA A 752 -8.24 16.41 -20.45
N PRO A 753 -8.44 15.67 -21.55
CA PRO A 753 -9.54 15.95 -22.48
C PRO A 753 -10.85 16.09 -21.69
N TYR A 754 -11.63 17.12 -21.99
CA TYR A 754 -12.92 17.42 -21.34
C TYR A 754 -12.87 17.92 -19.88
N ALA A 755 -11.69 17.99 -19.25
CA ALA A 755 -11.55 18.59 -17.92
C ALA A 755 -11.75 20.12 -17.94
N ARG A 756 -12.55 20.63 -17.00
CA ARG A 756 -12.81 22.08 -16.85
C ARG A 756 -11.59 22.86 -16.34
N LYS A 757 -10.72 22.22 -15.55
CA LYS A 757 -9.48 22.78 -15.00
C LYS A 757 -8.31 21.85 -15.29
N ALA A 758 -7.09 22.38 -15.29
CA ALA A 758 -5.89 21.54 -15.28
C ALA A 758 -5.74 20.87 -13.91
N SER A 759 -5.25 19.63 -13.91
CA SER A 759 -4.94 18.87 -12.70
C SER A 759 -3.43 18.90 -12.46
N VAL A 760 -3.04 18.99 -11.20
CA VAL A 760 -1.63 18.97 -10.77
C VAL A 760 -1.34 17.58 -10.20
N PHE A 761 -0.45 16.85 -10.84
CA PHE A 761 -0.05 15.50 -10.44
C PHE A 761 1.37 15.54 -9.87
N GLY A 762 1.64 14.74 -8.84
CA GLY A 762 3.03 14.45 -8.46
C GLY A 762 3.78 13.82 -9.64
N ARG A 763 5.02 14.24 -9.89
CA ARG A 763 5.89 13.63 -10.92
C ARG A 763 6.14 12.18 -10.53
N ARG A 764 5.75 11.25 -11.41
CA ARG A 764 5.99 9.80 -11.27
C ARG A 764 6.74 9.18 -12.45
N THR A 765 7.22 10.02 -13.36
CA THR A 765 7.91 9.60 -14.58
C THR A 765 9.41 9.90 -14.47
N VAL A 766 10.24 8.92 -14.80
CA VAL A 766 11.69 9.09 -15.01
C VAL A 766 12.06 8.87 -16.48
N PHE A 767 13.21 9.40 -16.88
CA PHE A 767 13.65 9.40 -18.26
C PHE A 767 14.94 8.61 -18.45
N VAL A 768 14.98 7.87 -19.56
CA VAL A 768 16.20 7.31 -20.14
C VAL A 768 16.33 7.88 -21.54
N GLY A 769 17.55 8.05 -22.02
CA GLY A 769 17.84 8.59 -23.33
C GLY A 769 18.65 7.62 -24.17
N THR A 770 18.42 7.63 -25.48
CA THR A 770 19.36 7.05 -26.44
C THR A 770 19.84 8.12 -27.42
N VAL A 771 21.13 8.04 -27.74
CA VAL A 771 21.79 8.92 -28.72
C VAL A 771 22.65 8.07 -29.65
N ASN A 772 22.77 8.54 -30.88
CA ASN A 772 23.63 7.95 -31.91
C ASN A 772 24.96 8.70 -32.02
N GLU A 773 24.98 10.00 -31.71
CA GLU A 773 26.20 10.82 -31.77
C GLU A 773 27.03 10.71 -30.48
N GLU A 774 28.35 10.59 -30.61
CA GLU A 774 29.27 10.57 -29.46
C GLU A 774 29.40 11.93 -28.76
N SER A 775 29.07 13.02 -29.45
CA SER A 775 29.16 14.39 -28.91
C SER A 775 27.82 15.09 -29.06
N PHE A 776 27.02 15.10 -27.99
CA PHE A 776 25.64 15.62 -28.01
C PHE A 776 25.37 16.68 -26.93
N LEU A 777 26.25 16.81 -25.93
CA LEU A 777 26.05 17.73 -24.82
C LEU A 777 26.52 19.15 -25.18
N ALA A 778 25.58 20.06 -25.46
CA ALA A 778 25.90 21.41 -25.97
C ALA A 778 26.04 22.52 -24.89
N ASP A 779 25.72 22.27 -23.61
CA ASP A 779 25.65 23.31 -22.56
C ASP A 779 26.37 22.96 -21.26
N GLU A 780 27.43 23.71 -20.93
CA GLU A 780 28.30 23.51 -19.75
C GLU A 780 27.57 23.51 -18.40
N THR A 781 26.42 24.19 -18.26
CA THR A 781 25.79 24.43 -16.95
C THR A 781 24.77 23.37 -16.51
N GLY A 782 24.31 22.50 -17.40
CA GLY A 782 23.29 21.52 -17.01
C GLY A 782 23.38 20.19 -17.73
N ASN A 783 24.58 19.85 -18.18
CA ASN A 783 24.97 18.49 -18.49
C ASN A 783 24.92 17.57 -17.25
N ARG A 784 24.91 18.11 -16.02
CA ARG A 784 24.88 17.30 -14.78
C ARG A 784 23.68 16.34 -14.67
N ARG A 785 22.57 16.65 -15.34
CA ARG A 785 21.34 15.85 -15.35
C ARG A 785 21.42 14.69 -16.33
N TYR A 786 22.31 14.74 -17.31
CA TYR A 786 22.50 13.69 -18.29
C TYR A 786 23.73 12.89 -17.88
N ILE A 787 23.58 11.56 -17.79
CA ILE A 787 24.66 10.66 -17.42
C ILE A 787 24.98 9.79 -18.63
N PRO A 788 25.93 10.21 -19.49
CA PRO A 788 26.29 9.46 -20.69
C PRO A 788 26.96 8.14 -20.29
N LEU A 789 26.46 7.03 -20.80
CA LEU A 789 27.00 5.71 -20.58
C LEU A 789 27.11 5.01 -21.93
N THR A 790 28.34 4.79 -22.40
CA THR A 790 28.56 3.91 -23.55
C THR A 790 28.37 2.49 -23.06
N VAL A 791 27.39 1.78 -23.63
CA VAL A 791 27.01 0.42 -23.24
C VAL A 791 27.09 -0.48 -24.45
N GLY A 792 27.41 -1.75 -24.23
CA GLY A 792 27.24 -2.77 -25.26
C GLY A 792 25.79 -3.21 -25.39
N ARG A 793 25.58 -4.48 -25.74
CA ARG A 793 24.24 -5.08 -25.76
C ARG A 793 23.69 -5.22 -24.34
N LEU A 794 22.56 -4.53 -24.07
CA LEU A 794 21.82 -4.65 -22.82
C LEU A 794 20.90 -5.87 -22.84
N ASP A 795 21.46 -7.07 -22.69
CA ASP A 795 20.72 -8.32 -22.59
C ASP A 795 21.34 -9.22 -21.52
N VAL A 796 20.97 -8.99 -20.27
CA VAL A 796 21.60 -9.64 -19.11
C VAL A 796 21.16 -11.10 -18.92
N GLY A 797 20.13 -11.55 -19.64
CA GLY A 797 19.64 -12.93 -19.57
C GLY A 797 19.07 -13.34 -18.22
N TRP A 798 18.66 -12.37 -17.40
CA TRP A 798 18.16 -12.62 -16.05
C TRP A 798 16.76 -13.22 -16.08
N SER A 799 16.51 -14.11 -15.13
CA SER A 799 15.19 -14.66 -14.82
C SER A 799 14.26 -13.57 -14.25
N GLU A 800 12.95 -13.78 -14.31
CA GLU A 800 11.97 -12.86 -13.68
C GLU A 800 12.26 -12.68 -12.18
N GLN A 801 12.67 -13.73 -11.47
CA GLN A 801 13.03 -13.65 -10.06
C GLN A 801 14.27 -12.75 -9.82
N GLU A 802 15.27 -12.80 -10.68
CA GLU A 802 16.44 -11.92 -10.57
C GLU A 802 16.07 -10.45 -10.84
N LEU A 803 15.15 -10.19 -11.77
CA LEU A 803 14.60 -8.86 -12.04
C LEU A 803 13.78 -8.35 -10.85
N GLU A 804 12.89 -9.18 -10.30
CA GLU A 804 12.12 -8.85 -9.10
C GLU A 804 13.05 -8.50 -7.93
N GLN A 805 14.10 -9.28 -7.72
CA GLN A 805 15.06 -9.01 -6.65
C GLN A 805 15.92 -7.76 -6.88
N LEU A 806 16.24 -7.40 -8.14
CA LEU A 806 16.90 -6.13 -8.46
C LEU A 806 16.04 -4.94 -8.03
N TRP A 807 14.75 -4.99 -8.35
CA TRP A 807 13.82 -3.93 -7.97
C TRP A 807 13.44 -3.98 -6.49
N ALA A 808 13.42 -5.17 -5.87
CA ALA A 808 13.27 -5.32 -4.43
C ALA A 808 14.44 -4.66 -3.68
N GLU A 809 15.68 -4.85 -4.15
CA GLU A 809 16.85 -4.16 -3.63
C GLU A 809 16.68 -2.63 -3.74
N ALA A 810 16.36 -2.14 -4.93
CA ALA A 810 16.20 -0.71 -5.18
C ALA A 810 15.09 -0.11 -4.29
N TRP A 811 13.94 -0.77 -4.21
CA TRP A 811 12.81 -0.35 -3.38
C TRP A 811 13.16 -0.35 -1.89
N HIS A 812 13.86 -1.39 -1.41
CA HIS A 812 14.30 -1.49 -0.03
C HIS A 812 15.26 -0.35 0.32
N ARG A 813 16.32 -0.14 -0.47
CA ARG A 813 17.32 0.92 -0.25
C ARG A 813 16.69 2.32 -0.26
N TYR A 814 15.83 2.59 -1.24
CA TYR A 814 15.03 3.82 -1.29
C TYR A 814 14.18 3.99 -0.02
N SER A 815 13.45 2.95 0.38
CA SER A 815 12.55 2.98 1.54
C SER A 815 13.28 3.12 2.88
N GLN A 816 14.57 2.78 2.94
CA GLN A 816 15.44 3.02 4.09
C GLN A 816 16.09 4.42 4.08
N GLY A 817 15.73 5.27 3.13
CA GLY A 817 16.26 6.63 3.05
C GLY A 817 17.64 6.70 2.39
N GLU A 818 17.92 5.84 1.40
CA GLU A 818 19.06 6.06 0.51
C GLU A 818 18.76 7.16 -0.53
N ALA A 819 19.75 8.01 -0.80
CA ALA A 819 19.62 9.10 -1.75
C ALA A 819 19.56 8.60 -3.20
N TRP A 820 18.56 9.05 -3.96
CA TRP A 820 18.41 8.79 -5.40
C TRP A 820 19.11 9.83 -6.29
N TRP A 821 20.02 10.61 -5.71
CA TRP A 821 20.92 11.51 -6.42
C TRP A 821 22.38 11.11 -6.14
N PRO A 822 23.34 11.56 -6.97
CA PRO A 822 24.75 11.29 -6.73
C PRO A 822 25.25 12.00 -5.46
N TYR A 823 26.16 11.36 -4.74
CA TYR A 823 26.91 12.02 -3.68
C TYR A 823 27.93 13.02 -4.25
N ALA A 824 28.46 13.91 -3.41
CA ALA A 824 29.30 15.03 -3.87
C ALA A 824 30.59 14.59 -4.60
N ASP A 825 31.17 13.45 -4.22
CA ASP A 825 32.30 12.82 -4.89
C ASP A 825 31.90 12.12 -6.19
N GLU A 826 30.75 11.43 -6.20
CA GLU A 826 30.15 10.85 -7.40
C GLU A 826 29.81 11.93 -8.45
N GLU A 827 29.30 13.10 -8.05
CA GLU A 827 29.04 14.22 -8.95
C GLU A 827 30.29 14.66 -9.71
N LEU A 828 31.48 14.63 -9.07
CA LEU A 828 32.74 14.96 -9.73
C LEU A 828 33.11 13.90 -10.79
N VAL A 829 32.87 12.62 -10.50
CA VAL A 829 33.08 11.51 -11.44
C VAL A 829 32.14 11.66 -12.65
N LEU A 830 30.85 11.86 -12.40
CA LEU A 830 29.85 12.04 -13.45
C LEU A 830 30.13 13.28 -14.30
N LYS A 831 30.56 14.39 -13.68
CA LYS A 831 30.93 15.62 -14.39
C LYS A 831 32.14 15.42 -15.32
N ARG A 832 33.18 14.72 -14.85
CA ARG A 832 34.34 14.35 -15.69
C ARG A 832 33.93 13.45 -16.85
N ASN A 833 33.04 12.50 -16.60
CA ASN A 833 32.52 11.64 -17.65
C ASN A 833 31.71 12.43 -18.68
N ALA A 834 30.80 13.30 -18.25
CA ALA A 834 29.96 14.10 -19.15
C ALA A 834 30.78 15.04 -20.06
N ASP A 835 31.92 15.58 -19.60
CA ASP A 835 32.75 16.45 -20.45
C ASP A 835 33.35 15.73 -21.67
N LYS A 836 33.51 14.40 -21.61
CA LYS A 836 33.96 13.57 -22.76
C LYS A 836 33.00 13.66 -23.95
N TYR A 837 31.71 13.87 -23.68
CA TYR A 837 30.62 13.88 -24.67
C TYR A 837 30.13 15.31 -25.01
N ARG A 838 30.89 16.34 -24.61
CA ARG A 838 30.55 17.75 -24.86
C ARG A 838 30.82 18.13 -26.31
N VAL A 839 29.84 18.74 -26.97
CA VAL A 839 30.00 19.36 -28.28
C VAL A 839 31.01 20.49 -28.16
N ARG A 840 32.18 20.32 -28.78
CA ARG A 840 33.22 21.34 -28.81
C ARG A 840 32.87 22.38 -29.86
N THR A 841 33.09 23.65 -29.53
CA THR A 841 32.97 24.72 -30.54
C THR A 841 34.20 24.73 -31.44
N GLU A 842 34.06 25.25 -32.67
CA GLU A 842 35.19 25.41 -33.59
C GLU A 842 36.36 26.19 -32.96
N ILE A 843 36.04 27.28 -32.24
CA ILE A 843 37.03 28.09 -31.50
C ILE A 843 37.78 27.25 -30.47
N GLU A 844 37.06 26.40 -29.74
CA GLU A 844 37.64 25.55 -28.71
C GLU A 844 38.56 24.48 -29.31
N GLU A 845 38.16 23.87 -30.42
CA GLU A 845 39.03 22.93 -31.14
C GLU A 845 40.30 23.60 -31.64
N LEU A 846 40.18 24.81 -32.20
CA LEU A 846 41.30 25.59 -32.68
C LEU A 846 42.26 25.94 -31.54
N VAL A 847 41.77 26.43 -30.39
CA VAL A 847 42.61 26.70 -29.20
C VAL A 847 43.27 25.42 -28.67
N THR A 848 42.55 24.31 -28.64
CA THR A 848 43.07 23.03 -28.15
C THR A 848 44.21 22.52 -29.04
N ARG A 849 44.07 22.63 -30.36
CA ARG A 849 45.09 22.19 -31.33
C ARG A 849 46.26 23.18 -31.47
N HIS A 850 46.04 24.47 -31.22
CA HIS A 850 47.06 25.50 -31.47
C HIS A 850 48.21 25.47 -30.46
N TYR A 851 47.95 25.08 -29.20
CA TYR A 851 48.93 25.10 -28.11
C TYR A 851 49.25 23.69 -27.58
N ALA A 852 50.49 23.49 -27.13
CA ALA A 852 50.99 22.24 -26.54
C ALA A 852 50.63 22.17 -25.05
N TRP A 853 49.40 21.81 -24.74
CA TRP A 853 48.92 21.69 -23.36
C TRP A 853 49.70 20.61 -22.57
N GLY A 854 50.11 20.93 -21.34
CA GLY A 854 50.97 20.08 -20.52
C GLY A 854 52.45 20.48 -20.56
N GLU A 855 52.85 21.38 -21.46
CA GLU A 855 54.19 21.98 -21.46
C GLU A 855 54.25 23.23 -20.57
N VAL A 856 55.36 23.39 -19.85
CA VAL A 856 55.58 24.60 -19.05
C VAL A 856 55.86 25.77 -20.00
N PRO A 857 55.16 26.91 -19.88
CA PRO A 857 55.44 28.11 -20.66
C PRO A 857 56.90 28.51 -20.44
N ARG A 858 57.62 28.82 -21.53
CA ARG A 858 59.01 29.28 -21.43
C ARG A 858 59.07 30.54 -20.55
N ASP A 859 60.10 30.67 -19.72
CA ASP A 859 60.30 31.85 -18.88
C ASP A 859 60.31 33.10 -19.78
N ARG A 860 59.26 33.93 -19.65
CA ARG A 860 58.82 35.05 -20.53
C ARG A 860 57.82 34.72 -21.66
N GLY A 861 56.95 33.72 -21.51
CA GLY A 861 55.85 33.47 -22.45
C GLY A 861 54.97 34.70 -22.68
N ALA A 862 54.69 35.03 -23.94
CA ALA A 862 53.85 36.17 -24.31
C ALA A 862 52.44 35.98 -23.73
N ARG A 863 52.04 36.85 -22.79
CA ARG A 863 50.68 36.87 -22.29
C ARG A 863 49.75 37.42 -23.36
N LYS A 864 48.68 36.69 -23.64
CA LYS A 864 47.70 37.11 -24.64
C LYS A 864 46.33 37.29 -24.02
N THR A 865 45.64 38.35 -24.42
CA THR A 865 44.22 38.53 -24.09
C THR A 865 43.38 37.52 -24.86
N ALA A 866 42.15 37.25 -24.40
CA ALA A 866 41.23 36.36 -25.12
C ALA A 866 41.00 36.81 -26.58
N LEU A 867 41.02 38.13 -26.85
CA LEU A 867 40.92 38.70 -28.18
C LEU A 867 42.11 38.32 -29.07
N GLN A 868 43.33 38.53 -28.55
CA GLN A 868 44.55 38.18 -29.28
C GLN A 868 44.66 36.69 -29.58
N ILE A 869 44.18 35.85 -28.65
CA ILE A 869 44.14 34.40 -28.83
C ILE A 869 43.11 34.02 -29.89
N TYR A 870 41.92 34.62 -29.85
CA TYR A 870 40.90 34.41 -30.88
C TYR A 870 41.43 34.76 -32.28
N GLU A 871 41.99 35.95 -32.46
CA GLU A 871 42.54 36.41 -33.74
C GLU A 871 43.68 35.50 -34.24
N GLU A 872 44.50 34.98 -33.32
CA GLU A 872 45.60 34.07 -33.65
C GLU A 872 45.12 32.68 -34.11
N VAL A 873 44.08 32.14 -33.48
CA VAL A 873 43.57 30.81 -33.82
C VAL A 873 42.55 30.83 -34.97
N THR A 874 41.99 32.00 -35.30
CA THR A 874 41.09 32.21 -36.45
C THR A 874 41.62 33.27 -37.44
N PRO A 875 42.82 33.12 -38.02
CA PRO A 875 43.48 34.17 -38.81
C PRO A 875 42.77 34.54 -40.11
N HIS A 876 41.91 33.66 -40.63
CA HIS A 876 41.17 33.85 -41.89
C HIS A 876 39.68 34.17 -41.68
N ASN A 877 39.25 34.41 -40.44
CA ASN A 877 37.86 34.71 -40.14
C ASN A 877 37.56 36.20 -40.39
N ALA A 878 36.75 36.50 -41.41
CA ALA A 878 36.38 37.88 -41.77
C ALA A 878 35.46 38.55 -40.72
N ARG A 879 34.88 37.78 -39.81
CA ARG A 879 33.96 38.27 -38.78
C ARG A 879 34.74 38.68 -37.52
N ARG A 880 34.45 39.88 -37.00
CA ARG A 880 34.93 40.31 -35.68
C ARG A 880 34.35 39.44 -34.56
N PRO A 881 35.14 39.06 -33.54
CA PRO A 881 34.65 38.27 -32.41
C PRO A 881 33.54 38.99 -31.67
N VAL A 882 32.47 38.28 -31.32
CA VAL A 882 31.47 38.75 -30.37
C VAL A 882 31.85 38.38 -28.94
N GLU A 883 31.20 38.98 -27.95
CA GLU A 883 31.50 38.74 -26.53
C GLU A 883 31.46 37.24 -26.16
N LYS A 884 30.56 36.49 -26.78
CA LYS A 884 30.44 35.04 -26.61
C LYS A 884 31.71 34.29 -27.02
N ASP A 885 32.34 34.69 -28.13
CA ASP A 885 33.55 34.04 -28.65
C ASP A 885 34.72 34.22 -27.68
N LEU A 886 34.87 35.43 -27.13
CA LEU A 886 35.90 35.76 -26.14
C LEU A 886 35.67 35.02 -24.81
N LYS A 887 34.42 34.87 -24.39
CA LYS A 887 34.04 34.05 -23.23
C LYS A 887 34.35 32.57 -23.47
N THR A 888 34.12 32.05 -24.68
CA THR A 888 34.48 30.68 -25.07
C THR A 888 36.00 30.47 -25.03
N VAL A 889 36.80 31.41 -25.54
CA VAL A 889 38.27 31.34 -25.41
C VAL A 889 38.69 31.32 -23.93
N GLY A 890 38.18 32.23 -23.11
CA GLY A 890 38.55 32.31 -21.68
C GLY A 890 38.17 31.05 -20.88
N SER A 891 36.97 30.51 -21.10
CA SER A 891 36.51 29.26 -20.45
C SER A 891 37.32 28.05 -20.92
N THR A 892 37.60 27.95 -22.22
CA THR A 892 38.44 26.91 -22.82
C THR A 892 39.84 26.89 -22.20
N LEU A 893 40.50 28.05 -22.11
CA LEU A 893 41.83 28.18 -21.53
C LEU A 893 41.86 27.79 -20.05
N LYS A 894 40.85 28.22 -19.28
CA LYS A 894 40.74 27.88 -17.86
C LYS A 894 40.66 26.36 -17.67
N ARG A 895 39.86 25.70 -18.50
CA ARG A 895 39.66 24.26 -18.43
C ARG A 895 40.92 23.49 -18.85
N LEU A 896 41.46 23.77 -20.04
CA LEU A 896 42.64 23.07 -20.56
C LEU A 896 43.84 23.20 -19.61
N TRP A 897 44.04 24.38 -19.01
CA TRP A 897 45.04 24.53 -17.95
C TRP A 897 44.78 23.64 -16.74
N SER A 898 43.52 23.60 -16.26
CA SER A 898 43.15 22.79 -15.10
C SER A 898 43.34 21.29 -15.35
N GLU A 899 43.15 20.82 -16.58
CA GLU A 899 43.34 19.42 -16.98
C GLU A 899 44.81 19.00 -17.02
N THR A 900 45.76 19.93 -17.20
CA THR A 900 47.20 19.59 -17.21
C THR A 900 47.73 19.08 -15.87
N GLY A 901 47.04 19.35 -14.76
CA GLY A 901 47.54 19.09 -13.40
C GLY A 901 48.72 19.98 -12.96
N LEU A 902 49.20 20.89 -13.80
CA LEU A 902 50.35 21.76 -13.51
C LEU A 902 49.97 23.01 -12.70
N VAL A 903 48.68 23.35 -12.66
CA VAL A 903 48.16 24.57 -12.05
C VAL A 903 47.38 24.26 -10.77
N VAL A 904 47.44 25.19 -9.81
CA VAL A 904 46.63 25.15 -8.59
C VAL A 904 45.71 26.36 -8.54
N MET A 905 44.48 26.18 -8.03
CA MET A 905 43.53 27.28 -7.81
C MET A 905 43.87 27.99 -6.50
N ARG A 906 44.01 29.33 -6.55
CA ARG A 906 44.17 30.18 -5.36
C ARG A 906 43.47 31.51 -5.59
N ASP A 907 42.60 31.92 -4.66
CA ASP A 907 41.85 33.18 -4.71
C ASP A 907 41.10 33.40 -6.06
N GLY A 908 40.57 32.32 -6.63
CA GLY A 908 39.85 32.35 -7.91
C GLY A 908 40.75 32.43 -9.16
N GLN A 909 42.07 32.41 -9.01
CA GLN A 909 43.04 32.42 -10.11
C GLN A 909 43.78 31.08 -10.23
N LEU A 910 44.09 30.70 -11.47
CA LEU A 910 44.95 29.55 -11.77
C LEU A 910 46.40 29.98 -11.61
N MET A 911 47.16 29.25 -10.80
CA MET A 911 48.56 29.55 -10.50
C MET A 911 49.44 28.41 -10.97
N LEU A 912 50.41 28.70 -11.83
CA LEU A 912 51.42 27.75 -12.29
C LEU A 912 52.67 27.86 -11.42
N ARG A 913 53.26 26.73 -11.02
CA ARG A 913 54.55 26.72 -10.33
C ARG A 913 55.68 26.85 -11.35
N SER A 914 56.45 27.94 -11.28
CA SER A 914 57.65 28.13 -12.10
C SER A 914 58.80 27.21 -11.63
N LYS A 915 59.82 27.03 -12.48
CA LYS A 915 61.03 26.23 -12.20
C LYS A 915 61.77 26.65 -10.92
N ASN A 916 61.62 27.90 -10.50
CA ASN A 916 62.19 28.46 -9.28
C ASN A 916 61.28 28.32 -8.03
N GLY A 917 60.16 27.59 -8.15
CA GLY A 917 59.21 27.35 -7.05
C GLY A 917 58.17 28.45 -6.83
N ALA A 918 58.28 29.60 -7.51
CA ALA A 918 57.33 30.71 -7.41
C ALA A 918 56.00 30.40 -8.13
N LEU A 919 54.88 30.86 -7.55
CA LEU A 919 53.56 30.72 -8.16
C LEU A 919 53.27 31.93 -9.06
N VAL A 920 52.93 31.66 -10.32
CA VAL A 920 52.63 32.67 -11.34
C VAL A 920 51.18 32.55 -11.79
N SER A 921 50.44 33.67 -11.75
CA SER A 921 49.04 33.70 -12.20
C SER A 921 48.94 33.46 -13.70
N VAL A 922 48.20 32.45 -14.10
CA VAL A 922 47.94 32.05 -15.47
C VAL A 922 46.88 32.95 -16.11
N ASN A 923 45.92 33.46 -15.35
CA ASN A 923 44.77 34.23 -15.83
C ASN A 923 44.64 35.61 -15.14
N ALA A 924 45.67 36.45 -15.25
CA ALA A 924 45.71 37.73 -14.57
C ALA A 924 44.77 38.77 -15.20
N GLN A 925 43.90 39.37 -14.39
CA GLN A 925 42.83 40.27 -14.84
C GLN A 925 43.27 41.75 -14.94
N SER A 926 44.34 42.17 -14.25
CA SER A 926 44.81 43.56 -14.21
C SER A 926 46.33 43.65 -13.97
N GLY A 927 46.90 44.84 -14.18
CA GLY A 927 48.34 45.12 -13.99
C GLY A 927 49.23 44.80 -15.20
N LYS A 928 50.57 44.95 -15.03
CA LYS A 928 51.59 44.75 -16.10
C LYS A 928 51.61 43.33 -16.69
N ASN A 929 50.96 42.37 -16.02
CA ASN A 929 50.89 40.96 -16.39
C ASN A 929 49.48 40.55 -16.87
N ARG A 930 48.64 41.48 -17.33
CA ARG A 930 47.27 41.19 -17.81
C ARG A 930 47.27 40.19 -18.98
N GLY A 931 46.37 39.20 -18.93
CA GLY A 931 46.19 38.20 -19.98
C GLY A 931 46.59 36.79 -19.57
N TRP A 932 46.37 35.85 -20.49
CA TRP A 932 46.62 34.43 -20.30
C TRP A 932 48.07 34.08 -20.58
N LEU A 933 48.69 33.38 -19.64
CA LEU A 933 49.95 32.68 -19.88
C LEU A 933 49.64 31.39 -20.64
N LEU A 934 50.32 31.17 -21.77
CA LEU A 934 50.01 30.08 -22.69
C LEU A 934 51.19 29.10 -22.83
N PRO A 935 50.93 27.81 -23.11
CA PRO A 935 51.98 26.89 -23.50
C PRO A 935 52.63 27.30 -24.84
N PRO A 936 53.77 26.69 -25.21
CA PRO A 936 54.30 26.78 -26.57
C PRO A 936 53.25 26.37 -27.61
N LYS A 937 53.40 26.83 -28.85
CA LYS A 937 52.54 26.34 -29.94
C LYS A 937 52.81 24.86 -30.20
N ALA A 938 51.77 24.11 -30.57
CA ALA A 938 51.90 22.68 -30.85
C ALA A 938 52.97 22.38 -31.93
N ALA A 939 53.03 23.23 -32.97
CA ALA A 939 54.05 23.13 -34.03
C ALA A 939 55.49 23.39 -33.56
N GLU A 940 55.68 24.15 -32.47
CA GLU A 940 57.01 24.46 -31.91
C GLU A 940 57.51 23.37 -30.93
N ALA A 941 56.59 22.56 -30.39
CA ALA A 941 56.91 21.45 -29.48
C ALA A 941 57.37 20.19 -30.22
N GLN A 942 56.82 19.89 -31.41
CA GLN A 942 57.19 18.71 -32.21
C GLN A 942 58.62 18.75 -32.79
N VAL A 943 59.24 19.93 -32.89
CA VAL A 943 60.59 20.09 -33.46
C VAL A 943 61.69 19.57 -32.51
N PHE A 944 61.39 19.35 -31.23
CA PHE A 944 62.38 18.94 -30.23
C PHE A 944 62.57 17.41 -30.07
N ASP A 945 61.70 16.57 -30.66
CA ASP A 945 61.74 15.11 -30.45
C ASP A 945 62.58 14.35 -31.50
N VAL A 946 63.26 15.05 -32.42
CA VAL A 946 64.11 14.42 -33.47
C VAL A 946 65.59 14.36 -33.07
N GLY A 947 65.93 14.67 -31.83
CA GLY A 947 67.32 14.92 -31.45
C GLY A 947 67.74 14.37 -30.10
N LEU A 948 67.42 13.11 -29.76
CA LEU A 948 68.15 12.33 -28.74
C LEU A 948 67.86 10.84 -28.93
N GLY A 949 68.67 10.18 -29.77
CA GLY A 949 68.70 8.73 -29.85
C GLY A 949 69.27 8.13 -28.56
N GLY A 950 68.65 7.04 -28.09
CA GLY A 950 69.32 6.02 -27.28
C GLY A 950 68.89 5.91 -25.82
N ARG A 951 67.83 5.13 -25.57
CA ARG A 951 67.81 3.88 -24.78
C ARG A 951 66.40 3.62 -24.26
N ARG A 952 65.73 2.64 -24.88
CA ARG A 952 64.66 1.89 -24.23
C ARG A 952 65.26 1.20 -23.00
N SER A 953 64.75 1.49 -21.81
CA SER A 953 64.73 0.51 -20.72
C SER A 953 63.30 0.32 -20.28
N GLU A 954 62.79 -0.88 -20.57
CA GLU A 954 61.60 -1.44 -19.96
C GLU A 954 61.67 -1.31 -18.43
N ARG A 955 60.60 -0.83 -17.82
CA ARG A 955 60.22 -1.26 -16.47
C ARG A 955 58.72 -1.54 -16.44
N ARG A 956 58.42 -2.84 -16.39
CA ARG A 956 57.16 -3.40 -15.95
C ARG A 956 56.98 -3.13 -14.44
N GLY A 957 55.83 -2.54 -14.08
CA GLY A 957 55.03 -2.75 -12.87
C GLY A 957 55.58 -2.28 -11.50
N PRO A 958 54.71 -2.23 -10.45
CA PRO A 958 53.32 -2.72 -10.41
C PRO A 958 52.28 -1.66 -9.98
N HIS A 959 51.10 -1.68 -10.61
CA HIS A 959 49.77 -1.62 -9.96
C HIS A 959 48.68 -1.83 -11.01
#